data_AF-A0A7Y5FJW1-F1
#
_entry.id   AF-A0A7Y5FJW1-F1
#
_cell.length_a   1.000
_cell.length_b   1.000
_cell.length_c   1.000
_cell.angle_alpha   90.00
_cell.angle_beta   90.00
_cell.angle_gamma   90.00
#
_symmetry.space_group_name_H-M   'P 1'
#
loop_
_entity.id
_entity.type
_entity.pdbx_description
1 polymer ?
#
loop_
_entity_poly.entity_id
_entity_poly.type
_entity_poly.pdbx_seq_one_letter_code
_entity_poly.pdbx_strand_id
1 'polypeptide(L)'
;APVISPAEIMTSLRPAVAETAAQHGLTQFADLAPHLESLSLMYVLHAFHLLGWDCRAGEEFTALALFEKLKIAPLQQRLAKRMLDMLVEDGLLTPASGGGYQVAATTTAMDPQWYLQELLKENPACATELKLLSQCGDQLAEVLCGKLDPLTLLFPAEEEASAEKLYRDSAFAKTANVLAHQTLAATVAQWPADRKIRVLEIGAGTGGTTAFVLGALPPDRIEYVFTDVSQLFLNAAAEKFRGHAGMRYQLLDIEKDPAAQGFAGRQFDFILAANVLHATADLRQTLRHLKALLAAQGLLLLLEGTVQQRWIDLIFGMTEGWWRFRDHDLRPAHPLLSEFQWQDLLAQSGFEQTATLAEVDGLHKQAVLLARGPRVKSEASWLIFADTGGVGRQLAEYLAARNQEARLVIAGAGFEALGEAGFRVNPANGADFKQLLRETPAQQRRVVYLWGMNATPLAATALEQAEAEQAMSCGGLLHLVQALAEEQPAAAAKLWVITAGAQPAGELTGGLAAQQAPLWGMTRVIALEHPEFWGGAIDVDPKAGAAAIAPQLWLEMTAAAEEDQIAWRGDQRYVARLTRRLLADDSTANAAANGRSRPVIHSDASYLITGGFGGLGLLLAKWLVEQGGRHLFLLSRRGLPERASWPSLTKDSEVAQQVEAIRELEALGAQVTPLAADVSDLAQMSALFARFGTEAPPLRGLLHAAAVIHLQSLRETTLEKFQAALRPKLYGTWVLHHLTQKQALDFFVLFSSTTALLGASAMADYAAANQFLDACAHARRHSGLPALSINWGTWEKMRLFSTAEQEMAARSGLRPMPAESALATLQHVLASDLPQIAIADVDWSTLKSAYEARRRRPFLDGMTDAAPAVESKPATGKIDILTQLQQTPPDDRQEVLLQFVQTQAARVLGIASAQGLDPARGFFEMGMDSLTSVELRRRLESSFGESLPSTLTFNYPNVAALTDYLAQRVLRWEQPEPAAATATPANGSAAAPANEAGQDDFSEEELVAMLAAKLQKA
;
A
#
# COMPACT_ATOMS: atom_id res chain seq x y z
N ALA A 1 3.73 -3.34 15.95
CA ALA A 1 3.51 -3.71 17.37
C ALA A 1 4.50 -2.92 18.21
N PRO A 2 4.28 -2.74 19.53
CA PRO A 2 5.32 -2.19 20.38
C PRO A 2 6.53 -3.12 20.35
N VAL A 3 7.72 -2.53 20.30
CA VAL A 3 9.00 -3.25 20.11
C VAL A 3 9.30 -4.17 21.30
N ILE A 4 8.87 -3.80 22.51
CA ILE A 4 9.12 -4.56 23.74
C ILE A 4 8.01 -5.58 24.02
N SER A 5 8.44 -6.76 24.49
CA SER A 5 7.58 -7.89 24.84
C SER A 5 6.76 -7.63 26.12
N PRO A 6 5.58 -8.26 26.29
CA PRO A 6 4.81 -8.16 27.52
C PRO A 6 5.62 -8.53 28.78
N ALA A 7 6.52 -9.52 28.69
CA ALA A 7 7.38 -9.93 29.79
C ALA A 7 8.32 -8.80 30.26
N GLU A 8 8.93 -8.07 29.33
CA GLU A 8 9.79 -6.94 29.65
C GLU A 8 8.99 -5.77 30.24
N ILE A 9 7.80 -5.47 29.71
CA ILE A 9 6.89 -4.46 30.29
C ILE A 9 6.56 -4.81 31.74
N MET A 10 6.07 -6.03 31.99
CA MET A 10 5.72 -6.44 33.36
C MET A 10 6.94 -6.46 34.29
N THR A 11 8.10 -6.94 33.81
CA THR A 11 9.34 -6.94 34.60
C THR A 11 9.76 -5.53 35.00
N SER A 12 9.61 -4.54 34.11
CA SER A 12 9.93 -3.14 34.42
C SER A 12 9.04 -2.53 35.50
N LEU A 13 7.82 -3.05 35.66
CA LEU A 13 6.83 -2.55 36.61
C LEU A 13 6.86 -3.27 37.96
N ARG A 14 7.45 -4.47 38.05
CA ARG A 14 7.55 -5.25 39.30
C ARG A 14 8.02 -4.44 40.51
N PRO A 15 9.06 -3.58 40.42
CA PRO A 15 9.50 -2.79 41.57
C PRO A 15 8.44 -1.82 42.11
N ALA A 16 7.57 -1.31 41.24
CA ALA A 16 6.51 -0.34 41.58
C ALA A 16 5.24 -0.99 42.16
N VAL A 17 5.11 -2.32 42.07
CA VAL A 17 3.90 -3.04 42.52
C VAL A 17 3.69 -2.90 44.04
N ALA A 18 4.73 -3.15 44.82
CA ALA A 18 4.66 -3.05 46.28
C ALA A 18 4.42 -1.61 46.76
N GLU A 19 5.01 -0.62 46.10
CA GLU A 19 4.80 0.79 46.39
C GLU A 19 3.36 1.21 46.09
N THR A 20 2.84 0.83 44.92
CA THR A 20 1.45 1.13 44.51
C THR A 20 0.44 0.46 45.46
N ALA A 21 0.69 -0.80 45.84
CA ALA A 21 -0.13 -1.54 46.79
C ALA A 21 -0.17 -0.86 48.17
N ALA A 22 1.00 -0.39 48.66
CA ALA A 22 1.09 0.34 49.93
C ALA A 22 0.37 1.69 49.86
N GLN A 23 0.55 2.44 48.76
CA GLN A 23 -0.07 3.76 48.56
C GLN A 23 -1.61 3.70 48.58
N HIS A 24 -2.19 2.63 48.07
CA HIS A 24 -3.64 2.46 47.99
C HIS A 24 -4.24 1.58 49.10
N GLY A 25 -3.46 1.27 50.13
CA GLY A 25 -3.96 0.60 51.33
C GLY A 25 -4.25 -0.91 51.15
N LEU A 26 -3.67 -1.55 50.14
CA LEU A 26 -3.91 -2.97 49.88
C LEU A 26 -3.45 -3.88 51.03
N THR A 27 -2.40 -3.49 51.76
CA THR A 27 -1.94 -4.19 52.96
C THR A 27 -2.99 -4.16 54.08
N GLN A 28 -3.65 -3.01 54.30
CA GLN A 28 -4.73 -2.89 55.28
C GLN A 28 -5.95 -3.74 54.88
N PHE A 29 -6.25 -3.79 53.58
CA PHE A 29 -7.29 -4.67 53.05
C PHE A 29 -6.94 -6.17 53.23
N ALA A 30 -5.65 -6.53 53.09
CA ALA A 30 -5.21 -7.91 53.30
C ALA A 30 -5.47 -8.38 54.73
N ASP A 31 -5.32 -7.50 55.73
CA ASP A 31 -5.66 -7.77 57.14
C ASP A 31 -7.18 -7.93 57.35
N LEU A 32 -8.01 -7.17 56.62
CA LEU A 32 -9.47 -7.30 56.67
C LEU A 32 -9.99 -8.56 55.98
N ALA A 33 -9.31 -9.09 54.97
CA ALA A 33 -9.85 -10.13 54.10
C ALA A 33 -10.34 -11.39 54.84
N PRO A 34 -9.64 -11.96 55.84
CA PRO A 34 -10.16 -13.09 56.62
C PRO A 34 -11.47 -12.78 57.35
N HIS A 35 -11.65 -11.53 57.78
CA HIS A 35 -12.87 -11.07 58.45
C HIS A 35 -14.05 -10.96 57.48
N LEU A 36 -13.81 -10.54 56.23
CA LEU A 36 -14.84 -10.56 55.17
C LEU A 36 -15.32 -11.99 54.88
N GLU A 37 -14.40 -12.97 54.87
CA GLU A 37 -14.74 -14.38 54.69
C GLU A 37 -15.58 -14.92 55.86
N SER A 38 -15.23 -14.56 57.10
CA SER A 38 -16.00 -14.94 58.30
C SER A 38 -17.38 -14.26 58.35
N LEU A 39 -17.45 -12.97 58.05
CA LEU A 39 -18.70 -12.22 57.99
C LEU A 39 -19.63 -12.77 56.90
N SER A 40 -19.08 -13.18 55.76
CA SER A 40 -19.85 -13.84 54.69
C SER A 40 -20.48 -15.14 55.17
N LEU A 41 -19.74 -15.98 55.90
CA LEU A 41 -20.28 -17.21 56.47
C LEU A 41 -21.43 -16.93 57.47
N MET A 42 -21.29 -15.87 58.27
CA MET A 42 -22.38 -15.45 59.17
C MET A 42 -23.62 -15.05 58.39
N TYR A 43 -23.49 -14.28 57.31
CA TYR A 43 -24.60 -13.94 56.42
C TYR A 43 -25.25 -15.18 55.78
N VAL A 44 -24.44 -16.15 55.36
CA VAL A 44 -24.95 -17.43 54.82
C VAL A 44 -25.81 -18.16 55.84
N LEU A 45 -25.30 -18.35 57.05
CA LEU A 45 -26.03 -19.02 58.13
C LEU A 45 -27.29 -18.23 58.55
N HIS A 46 -27.19 -16.90 58.62
CA HIS A 46 -28.32 -16.03 58.95
C HIS A 46 -29.42 -16.12 57.91
N ALA A 47 -29.08 -16.05 56.61
CA ALA A 47 -30.05 -16.16 55.53
C ALA A 47 -30.76 -17.53 55.54
N PHE A 48 -30.02 -18.63 55.73
CA PHE A 48 -30.63 -19.96 55.82
C PHE A 48 -31.56 -20.11 57.05
N HIS A 49 -31.20 -19.50 58.18
CA HIS A 49 -32.07 -19.48 59.36
C HIS A 49 -33.35 -18.67 59.12
N LEU A 50 -33.27 -17.50 58.48
CA LEU A 50 -34.44 -16.72 58.07
C LEU A 50 -35.37 -17.49 57.12
N LEU A 51 -34.81 -18.36 56.28
CA LEU A 51 -35.54 -19.25 55.39
C LEU A 51 -36.08 -20.52 56.08
N GLY A 52 -35.78 -20.72 57.38
CA GLY A 52 -36.30 -21.82 58.19
C GLY A 52 -35.41 -23.06 58.26
N TRP A 53 -34.10 -22.94 58.05
CA TRP A 53 -33.13 -24.01 58.25
C TRP A 53 -32.20 -23.74 59.44
N ASP A 54 -32.32 -24.56 60.49
CA ASP A 54 -31.52 -24.45 61.73
C ASP A 54 -30.29 -25.40 61.75
N CYS A 55 -29.89 -25.93 60.59
CA CYS A 55 -28.68 -26.76 60.41
C CYS A 55 -28.43 -27.76 61.56
N ARG A 56 -29.29 -28.78 61.73
CA ARG A 56 -29.22 -29.68 62.90
C ARG A 56 -28.20 -30.79 62.69
N ALA A 57 -27.30 -31.01 63.66
CA ALA A 57 -26.28 -32.07 63.59
C ALA A 57 -26.88 -33.44 63.23
N GLY A 58 -26.25 -34.13 62.29
CA GLY A 58 -26.68 -35.43 61.77
C GLY A 58 -27.81 -35.38 60.73
N GLU A 59 -28.35 -34.20 60.39
CA GLU A 59 -29.28 -34.05 59.26
C GLU A 59 -28.56 -34.38 57.95
N GLU A 60 -29.15 -35.29 57.15
CA GLU A 60 -28.69 -35.63 55.80
C GLU A 60 -29.68 -35.12 54.76
N PHE A 61 -29.18 -34.47 53.72
CA PHE A 61 -30.00 -33.89 52.67
C PHE A 61 -29.27 -33.81 51.33
N THR A 62 -30.02 -33.65 50.24
CA THR A 62 -29.46 -33.24 48.94
C THR A 62 -29.69 -31.74 48.74
N ALA A 63 -28.83 -31.09 47.95
CA ALA A 63 -29.00 -29.66 47.64
C ALA A 63 -30.40 -29.36 47.10
N LEU A 64 -30.90 -30.17 46.16
CA LEU A 64 -32.24 -29.99 45.57
C LEU A 64 -33.35 -30.09 46.62
N ALA A 65 -33.31 -31.10 47.50
CA ALA A 65 -34.33 -31.25 48.54
C ALA A 65 -34.33 -30.07 49.52
N LEU A 66 -33.15 -29.55 49.88
CA LEU A 66 -33.05 -28.36 50.71
C LEU A 66 -33.57 -27.11 49.97
N PHE A 67 -33.22 -26.92 48.70
CA PHE A 67 -33.66 -25.78 47.91
C PHE A 67 -35.18 -25.74 47.72
N GLU A 68 -35.81 -26.90 47.50
CA GLU A 68 -37.28 -27.02 47.47
C GLU A 68 -37.91 -26.67 48.82
N LYS A 69 -37.36 -27.19 49.93
CA LYS A 69 -37.82 -26.88 51.29
C LYS A 69 -37.76 -25.39 51.60
N LEU A 70 -36.66 -24.73 51.22
CA LEU A 70 -36.41 -23.31 51.48
C LEU A 70 -36.98 -22.38 50.39
N LYS A 71 -37.63 -22.93 49.36
CA LYS A 71 -38.19 -22.17 48.24
C LYS A 71 -37.15 -21.27 47.55
N ILE A 72 -35.95 -21.80 47.34
CA ILE A 72 -34.88 -21.11 46.60
C ILE A 72 -35.28 -21.03 45.13
N ALA A 73 -35.29 -19.82 44.57
CA ALA A 73 -35.61 -19.57 43.17
C ALA A 73 -34.60 -20.29 42.25
N PRO A 74 -35.03 -20.86 41.10
CA PRO A 74 -34.14 -21.58 40.18
C PRO A 74 -32.90 -20.79 39.77
N LEU A 75 -33.05 -19.49 39.51
CA LEU A 75 -31.95 -18.59 39.13
C LEU A 75 -30.88 -18.44 40.24
N GLN A 76 -31.24 -18.67 41.49
CA GLN A 76 -30.37 -18.49 42.66
C GLN A 76 -29.81 -19.81 43.22
N GLN A 77 -30.15 -20.96 42.62
CA GLN A 77 -29.70 -22.26 43.10
C GLN A 77 -28.18 -22.46 42.99
N ARG A 78 -27.51 -21.81 42.03
CA ARG A 78 -26.04 -21.87 41.90
C ARG A 78 -25.36 -21.12 43.04
N LEU A 79 -25.85 -19.94 43.41
CA LEU A 79 -25.40 -19.23 44.60
C LEU A 79 -25.68 -20.04 45.88
N ALA A 80 -26.90 -20.55 46.05
CA ALA A 80 -27.25 -21.37 47.20
C ALA A 80 -26.36 -22.63 47.32
N LYS A 81 -26.02 -23.26 46.18
CA LYS A 81 -25.07 -24.38 46.14
C LYS A 81 -23.67 -23.94 46.57
N ARG A 82 -23.18 -22.80 46.07
CA ARG A 82 -21.91 -22.22 46.50
C ARG A 82 -21.91 -21.94 48.01
N MET A 83 -23.01 -21.43 48.57
CA MET A 83 -23.16 -21.21 50.01
C MET A 83 -23.06 -22.51 50.82
N LEU A 84 -23.63 -23.62 50.33
CA LEU A 84 -23.43 -24.94 50.96
C LEU A 84 -21.95 -25.37 50.88
N ASP A 85 -21.27 -25.10 49.77
CA ASP A 85 -19.84 -25.39 49.64
C ASP A 85 -19.00 -24.57 50.63
N MET A 86 -19.37 -23.31 50.92
CA MET A 86 -18.73 -22.52 51.99
C MET A 86 -18.89 -23.18 53.36
N LEU A 87 -20.05 -23.77 53.66
CA LEU A 87 -20.27 -24.50 54.90
C LEU A 87 -19.45 -25.80 54.95
N VAL A 88 -19.19 -26.44 53.79
CA VAL A 88 -18.29 -27.59 53.70
C VAL A 88 -16.84 -27.18 53.96
N GLU A 89 -16.39 -26.08 53.37
CA GLU A 89 -15.03 -25.54 53.57
C GLU A 89 -14.72 -25.25 55.04
N ASP A 90 -15.70 -24.78 55.80
CA ASP A 90 -15.58 -24.52 57.26
C ASP A 90 -15.88 -25.76 58.13
N GLY A 91 -16.12 -26.92 57.53
CA GLY A 91 -16.36 -28.17 58.23
C GLY A 91 -17.71 -28.24 58.96
N LEU A 92 -18.65 -27.33 58.65
CA LEU A 92 -20.03 -27.36 59.15
C LEU A 92 -20.88 -28.40 58.43
N LEU A 93 -20.56 -28.67 57.17
CA LEU A 93 -21.12 -29.76 56.38
C LEU A 93 -20.03 -30.74 55.94
N THR A 94 -20.35 -32.03 55.85
CA THR A 94 -19.51 -33.04 55.23
C THR A 94 -20.20 -33.59 53.97
N PRO A 95 -19.46 -33.81 52.86
CA PRO A 95 -20.02 -34.47 51.69
C PRO A 95 -20.43 -35.91 52.03
N ALA A 96 -21.66 -36.30 51.66
CA ALA A 96 -22.19 -37.64 51.84
C ALA A 96 -22.11 -38.46 50.53
N SER A 97 -22.05 -39.79 50.67
CA SER A 97 -22.07 -40.75 49.57
C SER A 97 -23.27 -40.51 48.64
N GLY A 98 -23.03 -40.24 47.35
CA GLY A 98 -24.11 -40.00 46.37
C GLY A 98 -24.48 -38.54 46.11
N GLY A 99 -23.65 -37.58 46.55
CA GLY A 99 -23.83 -36.15 46.21
C GLY A 99 -24.73 -35.36 47.18
N GLY A 100 -24.98 -35.91 48.38
CA GLY A 100 -25.66 -35.23 49.47
C GLY A 100 -24.69 -34.56 50.46
N TYR A 101 -25.25 -33.98 51.51
CA TYR A 101 -24.52 -33.36 52.63
C TYR A 101 -25.00 -33.95 53.94
N GLN A 102 -24.11 -34.00 54.92
CA GLN A 102 -24.43 -34.27 56.31
C GLN A 102 -23.99 -33.08 57.17
N VAL A 103 -24.85 -32.67 58.11
CA VAL A 103 -24.51 -31.59 59.05
C VAL A 103 -23.58 -32.11 60.14
N ALA A 104 -22.37 -31.55 60.21
CA ALA A 104 -21.33 -31.98 61.16
C ALA A 104 -21.60 -31.48 62.60
N ALA A 105 -22.13 -30.28 62.75
CA ALA A 105 -22.45 -29.67 64.05
C ALA A 105 -23.65 -28.74 63.94
N THR A 106 -24.50 -28.71 64.98
CA THR A 106 -25.63 -27.77 65.04
C THR A 106 -25.11 -26.36 65.20
N THR A 107 -25.46 -25.46 64.28
CA THR A 107 -25.12 -24.03 64.38
C THR A 107 -26.33 -23.20 64.77
N THR A 108 -26.11 -22.19 65.60
CA THR A 108 -27.13 -21.16 65.87
C THR A 108 -26.78 -19.94 65.04
N ALA A 109 -27.72 -19.42 64.25
CA ALA A 109 -27.49 -18.21 63.48
C ALA A 109 -27.23 -17.04 64.43
N MET A 110 -26.06 -16.41 64.29
CA MET A 110 -25.74 -15.15 64.94
C MET A 110 -26.14 -14.00 64.02
N ASP A 111 -26.62 -12.90 64.60
CA ASP A 111 -26.87 -11.66 63.85
C ASP A 111 -25.53 -11.09 63.36
N PRO A 112 -25.29 -11.01 62.03
CA PRO A 112 -24.06 -10.46 61.46
C PRO A 112 -23.81 -8.99 61.83
N GLN A 113 -24.86 -8.25 62.23
CA GLN A 113 -24.80 -6.81 62.42
C GLN A 113 -23.85 -6.39 63.54
N TRP A 114 -23.75 -7.16 64.62
CA TRP A 114 -22.77 -6.88 65.69
C TRP A 114 -21.34 -6.88 65.14
N TYR A 115 -20.99 -7.86 64.29
CA TYR A 115 -19.64 -8.03 63.80
C TYR A 115 -19.28 -6.94 62.80
N LEU A 116 -20.23 -6.64 61.90
CA LEU A 116 -20.12 -5.56 60.94
C LEU A 116 -19.82 -4.23 61.63
N GLN A 117 -20.52 -3.91 62.72
CA GLN A 117 -20.30 -2.66 63.44
C GLN A 117 -18.91 -2.58 64.09
N GLU A 118 -18.34 -3.69 64.56
CA GLU A 118 -16.96 -3.72 65.05
C GLU A 118 -15.97 -3.56 63.88
N LEU A 119 -16.15 -4.29 62.78
CA LEU A 119 -15.28 -4.19 61.61
C LEU A 119 -15.29 -2.79 60.98
N LEU A 120 -16.46 -2.11 60.92
CA LEU A 120 -16.57 -0.74 60.42
C LEU A 120 -15.85 0.29 61.31
N LYS A 121 -15.80 0.06 62.63
CA LYS A 121 -15.05 0.91 63.56
C LYS A 121 -13.54 0.70 63.42
N GLU A 122 -13.11 -0.54 63.28
CA GLU A 122 -11.69 -0.91 63.19
C GLU A 122 -11.10 -0.63 61.80
N ASN A 123 -11.92 -0.68 60.75
CA ASN A 123 -11.46 -0.60 59.35
C ASN A 123 -12.24 0.47 58.55
N PRO A 124 -12.23 1.76 58.95
CA PRO A 124 -12.99 2.80 58.26
C PRO A 124 -12.54 3.02 56.80
N ALA A 125 -11.30 2.67 56.47
CA ALA A 125 -10.76 2.74 55.11
C ALA A 125 -11.37 1.71 54.14
N CYS A 126 -11.94 0.62 54.66
CA CYS A 126 -12.57 -0.46 53.89
C CYS A 126 -14.10 -0.48 54.05
N ALA A 127 -14.68 0.68 54.37
CA ALA A 127 -16.12 0.80 54.62
C ALA A 127 -16.96 0.49 53.37
N THR A 128 -16.43 0.71 52.16
CA THR A 128 -17.14 0.43 50.91
C THR A 128 -17.42 -1.07 50.76
N GLU A 129 -16.40 -1.90 51.00
CA GLU A 129 -16.45 -3.36 50.92
C GLU A 129 -17.41 -3.93 51.98
N LEU A 130 -17.28 -3.47 53.23
CA LEU A 130 -18.12 -3.90 54.34
C LEU A 130 -19.58 -3.51 54.17
N LYS A 131 -19.86 -2.26 53.77
CA LYS A 131 -21.23 -1.78 53.54
C LYS A 131 -21.90 -2.50 52.38
N LEU A 132 -21.18 -2.72 51.27
CA LEU A 132 -21.76 -3.44 50.12
C LEU A 132 -22.03 -4.91 50.44
N LEU A 133 -21.11 -5.58 51.16
CA LEU A 133 -21.32 -6.93 51.64
C LEU A 133 -22.56 -7.01 52.56
N SER A 134 -22.69 -6.07 53.51
CA SER A 134 -23.86 -6.00 54.39
C SER A 134 -25.15 -5.77 53.62
N GLN A 135 -25.17 -4.80 52.70
CA GLN A 135 -26.34 -4.50 51.88
C GLN A 135 -26.84 -5.73 51.09
N CYS A 136 -25.92 -6.55 50.57
CA CYS A 136 -26.27 -7.80 49.89
C CYS A 136 -26.65 -8.90 50.91
N GLY A 137 -25.84 -9.07 51.95
CA GLY A 137 -26.00 -10.10 52.97
C GLY A 137 -27.32 -9.99 53.76
N ASP A 138 -27.72 -8.78 54.14
CA ASP A 138 -28.95 -8.50 54.89
C ASP A 138 -30.21 -8.88 54.08
N GLN A 139 -30.12 -8.84 52.75
CA GLN A 139 -31.22 -9.15 51.83
C GLN A 139 -31.07 -10.52 51.15
N LEU A 140 -30.05 -11.30 51.52
CA LEU A 140 -29.70 -12.56 50.85
C LEU A 140 -30.88 -13.55 50.82
N ALA A 141 -31.64 -13.66 51.91
CA ALA A 141 -32.83 -14.53 51.96
C ALA A 141 -33.93 -14.12 50.96
N GLU A 142 -34.20 -12.82 50.83
CA GLU A 142 -35.22 -12.30 49.90
C GLU A 142 -34.77 -12.44 48.44
N VAL A 143 -33.47 -12.24 48.16
CA VAL A 143 -32.88 -12.50 46.84
C VAL A 143 -32.95 -13.99 46.50
N LEU A 144 -32.55 -14.88 47.41
CA LEU A 144 -32.56 -16.33 47.20
C LEU A 144 -33.96 -16.87 46.86
N CYS A 145 -35.03 -16.29 47.42
CA CYS A 145 -36.41 -16.63 47.09
C CYS A 145 -36.96 -15.90 45.85
N GLY A 146 -36.17 -15.06 45.19
CA GLY A 146 -36.57 -14.29 44.01
C GLY A 146 -37.56 -13.16 44.29
N LYS A 147 -37.62 -12.67 45.54
CA LYS A 147 -38.52 -11.58 45.95
C LYS A 147 -37.91 -10.19 45.77
N LEU A 148 -36.59 -10.11 45.68
CA LEU A 148 -35.84 -8.88 45.46
C LEU A 148 -34.92 -9.04 44.24
N ASP A 149 -34.91 -8.03 43.37
CA ASP A 149 -33.97 -7.97 42.26
C ASP A 149 -32.57 -7.53 42.78
N PRO A 150 -31.55 -8.39 42.68
CA PRO A 150 -30.21 -8.09 43.19
C PRO A 150 -29.53 -6.91 42.49
N LEU A 151 -29.92 -6.55 41.27
CA LEU A 151 -29.36 -5.37 40.59
C LEU A 151 -29.67 -4.07 41.33
N THR A 152 -30.81 -4.00 42.03
CA THR A 152 -31.18 -2.83 42.84
C THR A 152 -30.28 -2.64 44.06
N LEU A 153 -29.62 -3.72 44.53
CA LEU A 153 -28.62 -3.68 45.60
C LEU A 153 -27.22 -3.35 45.07
N LEU A 154 -26.87 -3.76 43.86
CA LEU A 154 -25.54 -3.46 43.29
C LEU A 154 -25.45 -2.06 42.71
N PHE A 155 -26.56 -1.55 42.17
CA PHE A 155 -26.66 -0.24 41.53
C PHE A 155 -27.82 0.58 42.12
N PRO A 156 -27.74 0.94 43.42
CA PRO A 156 -28.76 1.77 44.07
C PRO A 156 -28.74 3.21 43.52
N ALA A 157 -29.86 3.93 43.71
CA ALA A 157 -29.96 5.34 43.32
C ALA A 157 -29.07 6.28 44.15
N GLU A 158 -28.71 5.89 45.38
CA GLU A 158 -27.79 6.61 46.26
C GLU A 158 -26.42 5.90 46.29
N GLU A 159 -25.33 6.61 45.99
CA GLU A 159 -24.01 6.03 45.68
C GLU A 159 -23.19 5.51 46.89
N GLU A 160 -23.69 5.59 48.13
CA GLU A 160 -22.84 5.35 49.31
C GLU A 160 -22.20 3.95 49.36
N ALA A 161 -22.91 2.92 48.84
CA ALA A 161 -22.47 1.53 48.74
C ALA A 161 -22.96 0.90 47.42
N SER A 162 -22.22 1.13 46.33
CA SER A 162 -22.52 0.58 44.99
C SER A 162 -21.34 -0.22 44.42
N ALA A 163 -21.63 -1.11 43.47
CA ALA A 163 -20.60 -1.84 42.72
C ALA A 163 -19.66 -0.89 41.95
N GLU A 164 -20.17 0.25 41.48
CA GLU A 164 -19.35 1.29 40.84
C GLU A 164 -18.28 1.83 41.78
N LYS A 165 -18.65 2.11 43.03
CA LYS A 165 -17.73 2.60 44.05
C LYS A 165 -16.74 1.52 44.46
N LEU A 166 -17.16 0.25 44.53
CA LEU A 166 -16.25 -0.86 44.74
C LEU A 166 -15.16 -0.92 43.65
N TYR A 167 -15.53 -0.84 42.37
CA TYR A 167 -14.59 -0.90 41.24
C TYR A 167 -13.72 0.36 41.07
N ARG A 168 -14.06 1.46 41.73
CA ARG A 168 -13.30 2.72 41.66
C ARG A 168 -12.45 2.97 42.89
N ASP A 169 -13.01 2.71 44.06
CA ASP A 169 -12.51 3.26 45.32
C ASP A 169 -11.88 2.21 46.24
N SER A 170 -12.17 0.93 46.05
CA SER A 170 -11.56 -0.14 46.87
C SER A 170 -10.04 -0.17 46.71
N ALA A 171 -9.36 -0.64 47.75
CA ALA A 171 -7.90 -0.73 47.74
C ALA A 171 -7.39 -1.61 46.59
N PHE A 172 -8.04 -2.75 46.36
CA PHE A 172 -7.68 -3.67 45.28
C PHE A 172 -7.97 -3.09 43.90
N ALA A 173 -9.12 -2.42 43.70
CA ALA A 173 -9.48 -1.88 42.40
C ALA A 173 -8.60 -0.68 42.03
N LYS A 174 -8.31 0.23 42.98
CA LYS A 174 -7.35 1.32 42.77
C LYS A 174 -5.98 0.80 42.39
N THR A 175 -5.46 -0.18 43.14
CA THR A 175 -4.15 -0.78 42.86
C THR A 175 -4.14 -1.40 41.46
N ALA A 176 -5.11 -2.25 41.12
CA ALA A 176 -5.17 -2.91 39.83
C ALA A 176 -5.33 -1.91 38.67
N ASN A 177 -6.18 -0.89 38.82
CA ASN A 177 -6.38 0.13 37.78
C ASN A 177 -5.14 1.01 37.58
N VAL A 178 -4.40 1.34 38.64
CA VAL A 178 -3.12 2.07 38.53
C VAL A 178 -2.06 1.20 37.85
N LEU A 179 -1.97 -0.09 38.18
CA LEU A 179 -1.07 -1.01 37.49
C LEU A 179 -1.44 -1.20 36.01
N ALA A 180 -2.74 -1.21 35.68
CA ALA A 180 -3.21 -1.21 34.30
C ALA A 180 -2.83 0.09 33.56
N HIS A 181 -2.99 1.25 34.22
CA HIS A 181 -2.51 2.52 33.70
C HIS A 181 -0.99 2.48 33.44
N GLN A 182 -0.19 2.01 34.40
CA GLN A 182 1.27 1.93 34.27
C GLN A 182 1.68 0.96 33.17
N THR A 183 1.02 -0.18 33.05
CA THR A 183 1.21 -1.14 31.95
C THR A 183 0.95 -0.49 30.60
N LEU A 184 -0.16 0.26 30.48
CA LEU A 184 -0.48 0.96 29.26
C LEU A 184 0.53 2.08 28.97
N ALA A 185 0.89 2.90 29.96
CA ALA A 185 1.86 3.99 29.83
C ALA A 185 3.25 3.50 29.41
N ALA A 186 3.74 2.42 30.03
CA ALA A 186 5.01 1.79 29.68
C ALA A 186 5.02 1.28 28.23
N THR A 187 3.86 0.83 27.74
CA THR A 187 3.74 0.39 26.35
C THR A 187 3.62 1.56 25.37
N VAL A 188 2.83 2.58 25.72
CA VAL A 188 2.64 3.80 24.92
C VAL A 188 3.95 4.58 24.76
N ALA A 189 4.79 4.62 25.80
CA ALA A 189 6.10 5.27 25.76
C ALA A 189 7.01 4.76 24.63
N GLN A 190 6.75 3.54 24.15
CA GLN A 190 7.50 2.90 23.08
C GLN A 190 6.72 2.79 21.78
N TRP A 191 5.53 3.38 21.72
CA TRP A 191 4.71 3.41 20.53
C TRP A 191 5.32 4.38 19.50
N PRO A 192 5.42 4.01 18.22
CA PRO A 192 5.91 4.92 17.18
C PRO A 192 5.12 6.24 17.17
N ALA A 193 5.84 7.37 17.21
CA ALA A 193 5.23 8.69 17.34
C ALA A 193 4.33 9.07 16.15
N ASP A 194 4.59 8.51 14.97
CA ASP A 194 3.84 8.69 13.73
C ASP A 194 2.56 7.84 13.64
N ARG A 195 2.30 6.96 14.61
CA ARG A 195 1.20 5.99 14.55
C ARG A 195 0.12 6.28 15.57
N LYS A 196 -1.14 6.29 15.11
CA LYS A 196 -2.32 6.29 16.00
C LYS A 196 -2.40 5.01 16.83
N ILE A 197 -2.96 5.11 18.04
CA ILE A 197 -3.22 3.99 18.95
C ILE A 197 -4.71 3.73 18.97
N ARG A 198 -5.14 2.55 18.48
CA ARG A 198 -6.54 2.13 18.49
C ARG A 198 -6.78 1.19 19.66
N VAL A 199 -7.58 1.62 20.63
CA VAL A 199 -7.92 0.87 21.84
C VAL A 199 -9.38 0.43 21.77
N LEU A 200 -9.66 -0.81 22.13
CA LEU A 200 -11.01 -1.32 22.36
C LEU A 200 -11.14 -1.75 23.82
N GLU A 201 -12.11 -1.22 24.54
CA GLU A 201 -12.46 -1.67 25.88
C GLU A 201 -13.71 -2.54 25.82
N ILE A 202 -13.62 -3.78 26.30
CA ILE A 202 -14.70 -4.78 26.29
C ILE A 202 -15.48 -4.69 27.61
N GLY A 203 -16.80 -4.50 27.52
CA GLY A 203 -17.70 -4.45 28.68
C GLY A 203 -17.22 -3.52 29.78
N ALA A 204 -16.97 -2.27 29.39
CA ALA A 204 -16.38 -1.24 30.24
C ALA A 204 -17.30 -0.79 31.39
N GLY A 205 -18.60 -1.11 31.34
CA GLY A 205 -19.57 -0.86 32.39
C GLY A 205 -19.62 0.61 32.81
N THR A 206 -19.30 0.89 34.07
CA THR A 206 -19.31 2.24 34.65
C THR A 206 -18.11 3.11 34.24
N GLY A 207 -17.19 2.55 33.46
CA GLY A 207 -15.94 3.17 33.07
C GLY A 207 -14.96 3.34 34.24
N GLY A 208 -15.02 2.41 35.20
CA GLY A 208 -14.15 2.40 36.38
C GLY A 208 -12.67 2.36 35.98
N THR A 209 -12.28 1.41 35.14
CA THR A 209 -10.91 1.29 34.61
C THR A 209 -10.61 2.36 33.55
N THR A 210 -11.56 2.68 32.68
CA THR A 210 -11.45 3.75 31.67
C THR A 210 -10.91 5.05 32.26
N ALA A 211 -11.43 5.48 33.41
CA ALA A 211 -11.04 6.73 34.07
C ALA A 211 -9.54 6.78 34.46
N PHE A 212 -8.92 5.63 34.72
CA PHE A 212 -7.49 5.55 35.04
C PHE A 212 -6.64 5.49 33.76
N VAL A 213 -7.02 4.64 32.81
CA VAL A 213 -6.17 4.34 31.65
C VAL A 213 -6.15 5.46 30.61
N LEU A 214 -7.17 6.32 30.54
CA LEU A 214 -7.20 7.46 29.61
C LEU A 214 -6.02 8.42 29.82
N GLY A 215 -5.56 8.60 31.06
CA GLY A 215 -4.42 9.47 31.37
C GLY A 215 -3.07 8.96 30.84
N ALA A 216 -2.96 7.66 30.50
CA ALA A 216 -1.76 7.08 29.93
C ALA A 216 -1.65 7.28 28.41
N LEU A 217 -2.71 7.81 27.77
CA LEU A 217 -2.84 7.83 26.33
C LEU A 217 -2.67 9.26 25.77
N PRO A 218 -1.93 9.43 24.66
CA PRO A 218 -1.71 10.74 24.04
C PRO A 218 -2.97 11.21 23.29
N PRO A 219 -3.57 12.36 23.65
CA PRO A 219 -4.89 12.78 23.15
C PRO A 219 -4.91 13.12 21.65
N ASP A 220 -3.75 13.40 21.04
CA ASP A 220 -3.60 13.80 19.64
C ASP A 220 -3.51 12.60 18.67
N ARG A 221 -3.31 11.38 19.18
CA ARG A 221 -3.06 10.18 18.36
C ARG A 221 -3.77 8.93 18.85
N ILE A 222 -4.94 9.10 19.45
CA ILE A 222 -5.77 8.00 20.00
C ILE A 222 -7.11 7.86 19.29
N GLU A 223 -7.53 6.62 19.11
CA GLU A 223 -8.93 6.22 18.91
C GLU A 223 -9.28 5.21 20.01
N TYR A 224 -10.20 5.57 20.91
CA TYR A 224 -10.63 4.73 22.03
C TYR A 224 -12.09 4.33 21.84
N VAL A 225 -12.36 3.04 21.70
CA VAL A 225 -13.70 2.51 21.52
C VAL A 225 -14.16 1.88 22.83
N PHE A 226 -15.03 2.58 23.54
CA PHE A 226 -15.71 2.10 24.73
C PHE A 226 -16.89 1.24 24.33
N THR A 227 -16.95 -0.01 24.81
CA THR A 227 -18.04 -0.92 24.49
C THR A 227 -18.67 -1.56 25.72
N ASP A 228 -19.95 -1.86 25.60
CA ASP A 228 -20.73 -2.60 26.59
C ASP A 228 -21.93 -3.27 25.91
N VAL A 229 -22.54 -4.25 26.57
CA VAL A 229 -23.81 -4.86 26.14
C VAL A 229 -25.02 -3.98 26.48
N SER A 230 -24.86 -3.03 27.41
CA SER A 230 -25.90 -2.14 27.89
C SER A 230 -25.79 -0.74 27.27
N GLN A 231 -26.85 -0.31 26.59
CA GLN A 231 -26.95 1.06 26.07
C GLN A 231 -26.92 2.12 27.19
N LEU A 232 -27.39 1.77 28.39
CA LEU A 232 -27.40 2.68 29.54
C LEU A 232 -25.97 3.07 29.93
N PHE A 233 -25.04 2.09 29.99
CA PHE A 233 -23.64 2.33 30.32
C PHE A 233 -22.95 3.18 29.25
N LEU A 234 -23.23 2.94 27.97
CA LEU A 234 -22.69 3.77 26.88
C LEU A 234 -23.11 5.23 27.00
N ASN A 235 -24.39 5.49 27.30
CA ASN A 235 -24.91 6.84 27.47
C ASN A 235 -24.26 7.54 28.68
N ALA A 236 -24.16 6.84 29.82
CA ALA A 236 -23.50 7.37 31.01
C ALA A 236 -22.01 7.66 30.75
N ALA A 237 -21.31 6.78 30.04
CA ALA A 237 -19.90 6.97 29.68
C ALA A 237 -19.71 8.15 28.71
N ALA A 238 -20.61 8.35 27.75
CA ALA A 238 -20.57 9.48 26.82
C ALA A 238 -20.71 10.83 27.54
N GLU A 239 -21.56 10.91 28.56
CA GLU A 239 -21.66 12.09 29.43
C GLU A 239 -20.40 12.28 30.28
N LYS A 240 -19.95 11.20 30.95
CA LYS A 240 -18.82 11.22 31.88
C LYS A 240 -17.50 11.59 31.22
N PHE A 241 -17.26 11.13 29.99
CA PHE A 241 -15.99 11.31 29.28
C PHE A 241 -16.05 12.29 28.11
N ARG A 242 -17.12 13.11 27.99
CA ARG A 242 -17.34 14.08 26.89
C ARG A 242 -16.12 14.98 26.57
N GLY A 243 -15.28 15.29 27.56
CA GLY A 243 -14.09 16.12 27.40
C GLY A 243 -12.85 15.44 26.79
N HIS A 244 -12.90 14.11 26.55
CA HIS A 244 -11.76 13.36 26.02
C HIS A 244 -11.88 13.19 24.50
N ALA A 245 -10.91 13.74 23.77
CA ALA A 245 -10.83 13.57 22.32
C ALA A 245 -10.52 12.12 21.94
N GLY A 246 -11.03 11.67 20.80
CA GLY A 246 -10.76 10.32 20.26
C GLY A 246 -11.64 9.20 20.84
N MET A 247 -12.60 9.51 21.73
CA MET A 247 -13.56 8.54 22.27
C MET A 247 -14.68 8.20 21.27
N ARG A 248 -15.04 6.91 21.18
CA ARG A 248 -16.19 6.37 20.45
C ARG A 248 -16.92 5.37 21.34
N TYR A 249 -18.24 5.34 21.27
CA TYR A 249 -19.08 4.45 22.08
C TYR A 249 -19.89 3.55 21.16
N GLN A 250 -19.84 2.24 21.36
CA GLN A 250 -20.52 1.28 20.49
C GLN A 250 -20.96 0.05 21.29
N LEU A 251 -22.16 -0.47 21.03
CA LEU A 251 -22.62 -1.74 21.61
C LEU A 251 -21.75 -2.89 21.10
N LEU A 252 -21.32 -3.77 22.01
CA LEU A 252 -20.63 -5.00 21.66
C LEU A 252 -20.98 -6.10 22.67
N ASP A 253 -21.60 -7.15 22.16
CA ASP A 253 -21.71 -8.44 22.84
C ASP A 253 -20.60 -9.35 22.34
N ILE A 254 -19.55 -9.51 23.15
CA ILE A 254 -18.37 -10.28 22.77
C ILE A 254 -18.65 -11.78 22.62
N GLU A 255 -19.79 -12.29 23.11
CA GLU A 255 -20.19 -13.68 22.87
C GLU A 255 -20.71 -13.91 21.45
N LYS A 256 -21.10 -12.84 20.75
CA LYS A 256 -21.56 -12.87 19.36
C LYS A 256 -20.42 -12.47 18.42
N ASP A 257 -20.57 -12.83 17.14
CA ASP A 257 -19.62 -12.45 16.10
C ASP A 257 -19.47 -10.91 16.05
N PRO A 258 -18.26 -10.35 16.31
CA PRO A 258 -18.05 -8.90 16.25
C PRO A 258 -18.24 -8.31 14.85
N ALA A 259 -17.99 -9.08 13.78
CA ALA A 259 -18.15 -8.59 12.41
C ALA A 259 -19.62 -8.28 12.10
N ALA A 260 -20.53 -9.15 12.55
CA ALA A 260 -21.97 -8.93 12.46
C ALA A 260 -22.47 -7.72 13.28
N GLN A 261 -21.66 -7.24 14.23
CA GLN A 261 -21.94 -6.08 15.08
C GLN A 261 -21.26 -4.78 14.59
N GLY A 262 -20.68 -4.81 13.39
CA GLY A 262 -20.07 -3.64 12.75
C GLY A 262 -18.63 -3.36 13.18
N PHE A 263 -17.91 -4.36 13.69
CA PHE A 263 -16.47 -4.26 13.96
C PHE A 263 -15.66 -4.93 12.86
N ALA A 264 -14.78 -4.17 12.21
CA ALA A 264 -13.87 -4.74 11.23
C ALA A 264 -12.82 -5.62 11.93
N GLY A 265 -12.44 -6.72 11.27
CA GLY A 265 -11.37 -7.58 11.77
C GLY A 265 -10.04 -6.85 11.88
N ARG A 266 -9.25 -7.17 12.91
CA ARG A 266 -7.87 -6.69 13.11
C ARG A 266 -7.71 -5.17 13.22
N GLN A 267 -8.73 -4.49 13.74
CA GLN A 267 -8.75 -3.03 13.83
C GLN A 267 -7.98 -2.48 15.05
N PHE A 268 -7.82 -3.25 16.12
CA PHE A 268 -7.38 -2.70 17.42
C PHE A 268 -5.95 -3.06 17.77
N ASP A 269 -5.17 -2.05 18.12
CA ASP A 269 -3.78 -2.21 18.55
C ASP A 269 -3.69 -2.70 20.00
N PHE A 270 -4.68 -2.30 20.82
CA PHE A 270 -4.87 -2.75 22.19
C PHE A 270 -6.33 -3.13 22.44
N ILE A 271 -6.52 -4.20 23.21
CA ILE A 271 -7.80 -4.55 23.79
C ILE A 271 -7.65 -4.58 25.31
N LEU A 272 -8.54 -3.90 26.00
CA LEU A 272 -8.67 -3.90 27.46
C LEU A 272 -9.95 -4.63 27.86
N ALA A 273 -9.86 -5.54 28.82
CA ALA A 273 -11.03 -6.17 29.43
C ALA A 273 -10.81 -6.28 30.94
N ALA A 274 -11.69 -5.65 31.72
CA ALA A 274 -11.56 -5.58 33.17
C ALA A 274 -12.78 -6.23 33.84
N ASN A 275 -12.54 -7.35 34.55
CA ASN A 275 -13.51 -8.11 35.32
C ASN A 275 -14.79 -8.43 34.53
N VAL A 276 -14.62 -8.94 33.30
CA VAL A 276 -15.73 -9.11 32.37
C VAL A 276 -15.69 -10.43 31.61
N LEU A 277 -14.50 -10.96 31.32
CA LEU A 277 -14.40 -12.17 30.52
C LEU A 277 -14.86 -13.40 31.33
N HIS A 278 -14.61 -13.43 32.64
CA HIS A 278 -15.11 -14.50 33.50
C HIS A 278 -16.64 -14.65 33.50
N ALA A 279 -17.37 -13.58 33.14
CA ALA A 279 -18.84 -13.57 33.09
C ALA A 279 -19.40 -14.03 31.73
N THR A 280 -18.56 -14.50 30.80
CA THR A 280 -19.02 -15.02 29.51
C THR A 280 -19.34 -16.51 29.54
N ALA A 281 -20.21 -16.96 28.64
CA ALA A 281 -20.65 -18.36 28.56
C ALA A 281 -19.52 -19.34 28.19
N ASP A 282 -18.62 -18.95 27.27
CA ASP A 282 -17.51 -19.77 26.77
C ASP A 282 -16.27 -18.87 26.58
N LEU A 283 -15.23 -19.11 27.38
CA LEU A 283 -14.01 -18.30 27.32
C LEU A 283 -13.21 -18.55 26.05
N ARG A 284 -13.21 -19.76 25.49
CA ARG A 284 -12.48 -20.07 24.25
C ARG A 284 -13.11 -19.37 23.05
N GLN A 285 -14.44 -19.30 22.99
CA GLN A 285 -15.14 -18.50 22.00
C GLN A 285 -14.87 -17.00 22.17
N THR A 286 -14.95 -16.51 23.40
CA THR A 286 -14.66 -15.10 23.74
C THR A 286 -13.25 -14.72 23.27
N LEU A 287 -12.24 -15.51 23.61
CA LEU A 287 -10.85 -15.27 23.20
C LEU A 287 -10.65 -15.36 21.68
N ARG A 288 -11.40 -16.21 20.96
CA ARG A 288 -11.41 -16.23 19.49
C ARG A 288 -11.93 -14.91 18.92
N HIS A 289 -13.00 -14.36 19.46
CA HIS A 289 -13.55 -13.07 19.01
C HIS A 289 -12.60 -11.90 19.32
N LEU A 290 -12.00 -11.87 20.51
CA LEU A 290 -10.97 -10.86 20.85
C LEU A 290 -9.80 -10.92 19.88
N LYS A 291 -9.32 -12.13 19.56
CA LYS A 291 -8.24 -12.33 18.58
C LYS A 291 -8.62 -11.87 17.17
N ALA A 292 -9.87 -12.02 16.76
CA ALA A 292 -10.35 -11.54 15.47
C ALA A 292 -10.36 -10.00 15.37
N LEU A 293 -10.59 -9.31 16.49
CA LEU A 293 -10.58 -7.85 16.59
C LEU A 293 -9.16 -7.27 16.71
N LEU A 294 -8.23 -8.02 17.29
CA LEU A 294 -6.87 -7.59 17.56
C LEU A 294 -6.02 -7.52 16.28
N ALA A 295 -5.30 -6.42 16.10
CA ALA A 295 -4.30 -6.27 15.06
C ALA A 295 -3.18 -7.32 15.21
N ALA A 296 -2.43 -7.58 14.13
CA ALA A 296 -1.30 -8.51 14.19
C ALA A 296 -0.28 -8.10 15.27
N GLN A 297 0.01 -8.99 16.21
CA GLN A 297 0.80 -8.68 17.43
C GLN A 297 0.28 -7.47 18.24
N GLY A 298 -1.02 -7.18 18.19
CA GLY A 298 -1.65 -6.25 19.15
C GLY A 298 -1.58 -6.82 20.56
N LEU A 299 -1.93 -6.01 21.56
CA LEU A 299 -1.86 -6.41 22.97
C LEU A 299 -3.23 -6.55 23.60
N LEU A 300 -3.39 -7.58 24.43
CA LEU A 300 -4.56 -7.81 25.26
C LEU A 300 -4.16 -7.58 26.72
N LEU A 301 -4.79 -6.59 27.37
CA LEU A 301 -4.64 -6.29 28.80
C LEU A 301 -5.90 -6.77 29.52
N LEU A 302 -5.73 -7.74 30.42
CA LEU A 302 -6.78 -8.29 31.24
C LEU A 302 -6.60 -7.87 32.70
N LEU A 303 -7.67 -7.44 33.34
CA LEU A 303 -7.76 -7.36 34.79
C LEU A 303 -8.82 -8.36 35.22
N GLU A 304 -8.46 -9.43 35.93
CA GLU A 304 -9.40 -10.48 36.28
C GLU A 304 -9.21 -10.96 37.72
N GLY A 305 -10.31 -11.25 38.40
CA GLY A 305 -10.28 -11.97 39.68
C GLY A 305 -9.75 -13.38 39.48
N THR A 306 -8.79 -13.80 40.31
CA THR A 306 -8.08 -15.08 40.14
C THR A 306 -8.29 -16.06 41.30
N VAL A 307 -8.95 -15.63 42.36
CA VAL A 307 -9.17 -16.43 43.57
C VAL A 307 -10.63 -16.31 43.99
N GLN A 308 -11.23 -17.44 44.35
CA GLN A 308 -12.58 -17.51 44.88
C GLN A 308 -12.63 -16.83 46.25
N GLN A 309 -13.60 -15.95 46.47
CA GLN A 309 -13.75 -15.19 47.71
C GLN A 309 -15.22 -15.17 48.08
N ARG A 310 -15.56 -15.60 49.30
CA ARG A 310 -16.97 -15.79 49.70
C ARG A 310 -17.73 -14.48 49.65
N TRP A 311 -17.09 -13.39 50.06
CA TRP A 311 -17.74 -12.07 50.09
C TRP A 311 -18.04 -11.54 48.68
N ILE A 312 -17.20 -11.85 47.68
CA ILE A 312 -17.46 -11.55 46.27
C ILE A 312 -18.62 -12.40 45.75
N ASP A 313 -18.66 -13.69 46.11
CA ASP A 313 -19.74 -14.60 45.73
C ASP A 313 -21.10 -14.13 46.28
N LEU A 314 -21.15 -13.59 47.50
CA LEU A 314 -22.39 -13.05 48.08
C LEU A 314 -22.85 -11.73 47.46
N ILE A 315 -21.95 -10.99 46.80
CA ILE A 315 -22.27 -9.73 46.10
C ILE A 315 -22.64 -10.04 44.65
N PHE A 316 -21.71 -10.60 43.88
CA PHE A 316 -21.88 -10.78 42.43
C PHE A 316 -22.52 -12.12 42.06
N GLY A 317 -22.42 -13.15 42.92
CA GLY A 317 -23.10 -14.42 42.70
C GLY A 317 -24.62 -14.32 42.78
N MET A 318 -25.19 -13.21 43.21
CA MET A 318 -26.62 -12.96 43.06
C MET A 318 -27.04 -12.68 41.60
N THR A 319 -26.08 -12.30 40.74
CA THR A 319 -26.33 -11.93 39.34
C THR A 319 -26.32 -13.15 38.43
N GLU A 320 -27.14 -13.11 37.37
CA GLU A 320 -27.17 -14.17 36.36
C GLU A 320 -25.82 -14.27 35.61
N GLY A 321 -25.17 -13.14 35.34
CA GLY A 321 -23.89 -13.07 34.63
C GLY A 321 -22.76 -13.85 35.30
N TRP A 322 -22.70 -13.83 36.64
CA TRP A 322 -21.68 -14.57 37.40
C TRP A 322 -21.71 -16.08 37.14
N TRP A 323 -22.90 -16.62 36.85
CA TRP A 323 -23.12 -18.04 36.63
C TRP A 323 -23.34 -18.39 35.15
N ARG A 324 -22.99 -17.52 34.21
CA ARG A 324 -23.31 -17.70 32.79
C ARG A 324 -22.50 -18.80 32.10
N PHE A 325 -21.37 -19.20 32.67
CA PHE A 325 -20.42 -20.17 32.10
C PHE A 325 -21.04 -21.56 31.82
N ARG A 326 -20.62 -22.16 30.69
CA ARG A 326 -21.05 -23.48 30.19
C ARG A 326 -19.88 -24.40 29.79
N ASP A 327 -18.67 -23.88 29.74
CA ASP A 327 -17.40 -24.58 29.47
C ASP A 327 -16.91 -25.32 30.73
N HIS A 328 -17.70 -26.29 31.19
CA HIS A 328 -17.50 -27.00 32.45
C HIS A 328 -16.22 -27.84 32.52
N ASP A 329 -15.60 -28.14 31.37
CA ASP A 329 -14.27 -28.75 31.30
C ASP A 329 -13.15 -27.80 31.78
N LEU A 330 -13.36 -26.49 31.59
CA LEU A 330 -12.45 -25.42 32.02
C LEU A 330 -12.87 -24.82 33.36
N ARG A 331 -14.18 -24.55 33.53
CA ARG A 331 -14.80 -23.96 34.71
C ARG A 331 -15.81 -24.94 35.32
N PRO A 332 -15.36 -25.93 36.12
CA PRO A 332 -16.22 -27.01 36.59
C PRO A 332 -17.32 -26.54 37.55
N ALA A 333 -17.04 -25.52 38.37
CA ALA A 333 -17.97 -25.07 39.42
C ALA A 333 -18.00 -23.56 39.69
N HIS A 334 -17.04 -22.78 39.16
CA HIS A 334 -16.87 -21.36 39.50
C HIS A 334 -16.43 -20.54 38.27
N PRO A 335 -16.86 -19.27 38.13
CA PRO A 335 -16.52 -18.44 36.95
C PRO A 335 -15.05 -18.03 36.86
N LEU A 336 -14.38 -17.85 38.00
CA LEU A 336 -13.00 -17.39 38.06
C LEU A 336 -11.99 -18.51 37.77
N LEU A 337 -10.95 -18.16 37.03
CA LEU A 337 -9.77 -19.00 36.78
C LEU A 337 -8.58 -18.48 37.58
N SER A 338 -7.74 -19.39 38.06
CA SER A 338 -6.45 -19.01 38.62
C SER A 338 -5.58 -18.30 37.58
N GLU A 339 -4.57 -17.56 38.04
CA GLU A 339 -3.60 -16.89 37.18
C GLU A 339 -2.94 -17.86 36.18
N PHE A 340 -2.53 -19.04 36.67
CA PHE A 340 -1.94 -20.08 35.83
C PHE A 340 -2.91 -20.57 34.76
N GLN A 341 -4.19 -20.81 35.12
CA GLN A 341 -5.21 -21.23 34.16
C GLN A 341 -5.49 -20.16 33.11
N TRP A 342 -5.47 -18.87 33.47
CA TRP A 342 -5.58 -17.79 32.50
C TRP A 342 -4.41 -17.77 31.51
N GLN A 343 -3.17 -17.89 31.99
CA GLN A 343 -1.99 -17.94 31.13
C GLN A 343 -2.02 -19.13 30.17
N ASP A 344 -2.36 -20.32 30.68
CA ASP A 344 -2.49 -21.54 29.90
C ASP A 344 -3.60 -21.42 28.83
N LEU A 345 -4.77 -20.91 29.22
CA LEU A 345 -5.89 -20.68 28.29
C LEU A 345 -5.54 -19.69 27.17
N LEU A 346 -4.84 -18.59 27.51
CA LEU A 346 -4.38 -17.61 26.52
C LEU A 346 -3.39 -18.24 25.53
N ALA A 347 -2.43 -19.02 26.03
CA ALA A 347 -1.47 -19.73 25.19
C ALA A 347 -2.18 -20.74 24.25
N GLN A 348 -3.09 -21.55 24.78
CA GLN A 348 -3.89 -22.51 23.99
C GLN A 348 -4.78 -21.82 22.95
N SER A 349 -5.21 -20.59 23.23
CA SER A 349 -6.01 -19.77 22.32
C SER A 349 -5.19 -19.05 21.24
N GLY A 350 -3.86 -19.20 21.27
CA GLY A 350 -2.91 -18.66 20.28
C GLY A 350 -2.40 -17.25 20.59
N PHE A 351 -2.44 -16.83 21.85
CA PHE A 351 -1.70 -15.65 22.31
C PHE A 351 -0.26 -16.03 22.65
N GLU A 352 0.67 -15.11 22.42
CA GLU A 352 2.10 -15.25 22.67
C GLU A 352 2.53 -14.38 23.86
N GLN A 353 3.66 -14.72 24.48
CA GLN A 353 4.33 -13.90 25.51
C GLN A 353 3.40 -13.42 26.63
N THR A 354 2.65 -14.32 27.26
CA THR A 354 1.78 -13.98 28.41
C THR A 354 2.63 -13.62 29.62
N ALA A 355 2.32 -12.48 30.26
CA ALA A 355 3.00 -12.03 31.47
C ALA A 355 2.01 -11.40 32.46
N THR A 356 2.36 -11.45 33.74
CA THR A 356 1.50 -11.02 34.84
C THR A 356 2.27 -10.22 35.89
N LEU A 357 1.55 -9.35 36.60
CA LEU A 357 2.04 -8.65 37.79
C LEU A 357 1.43 -9.31 39.02
N ALA A 358 2.10 -10.33 39.57
CA ALA A 358 1.68 -11.00 40.79
C ALA A 358 2.89 -11.22 41.70
N GLU A 359 3.05 -10.38 42.73
CA GLU A 359 4.13 -10.53 43.73
C GLU A 359 3.90 -9.69 45.01
N VAL A 360 2.64 -9.48 45.42
CA VAL A 360 2.27 -8.85 46.72
C VAL A 360 0.98 -9.48 47.27
N ASP A 361 0.91 -9.68 48.58
CA ASP A 361 -0.29 -10.17 49.26
C ASP A 361 -1.49 -9.20 49.07
N GLY A 362 -2.67 -9.75 48.79
CA GLY A 362 -3.87 -9.01 48.39
C GLY A 362 -4.00 -8.85 46.87
N LEU A 363 -2.90 -8.57 46.16
CA LEU A 363 -2.91 -8.52 44.69
C LEU A 363 -2.98 -9.93 44.08
N HIS A 364 -2.51 -10.96 44.78
CA HIS A 364 -2.65 -12.36 44.33
C HIS A 364 -4.11 -12.79 44.03
N LYS A 365 -5.11 -12.04 44.51
CA LYS A 365 -6.54 -12.30 44.29
C LYS A 365 -7.09 -11.66 43.01
N GLN A 366 -6.33 -10.76 42.37
CA GLN A 366 -6.68 -10.11 41.11
C GLN A 366 -5.43 -9.95 40.24
N ALA A 367 -5.43 -10.52 39.05
CA ALA A 367 -4.28 -10.45 38.15
C ALA A 367 -4.43 -9.32 37.12
N VAL A 368 -3.33 -8.59 36.91
CA VAL A 368 -3.12 -7.76 35.72
C VAL A 368 -2.29 -8.60 34.75
N LEU A 369 -2.91 -9.05 33.65
CA LEU A 369 -2.28 -9.89 32.64
C LEU A 369 -2.11 -9.13 31.33
N LEU A 370 -0.96 -9.28 30.70
CA LEU A 370 -0.68 -8.75 29.36
C LEU A 370 -0.29 -9.91 28.45
N ALA A 371 -0.96 -10.00 27.31
CA ALA A 371 -0.70 -11.02 26.29
C ALA A 371 -0.56 -10.38 24.91
N ARG A 372 0.26 -11.00 24.06
CA ARG A 372 0.44 -10.56 22.67
C ARG A 372 -0.43 -11.40 21.75
N GLY A 373 -1.15 -10.75 20.85
CA GLY A 373 -1.88 -11.42 19.78
C GLY A 373 -0.93 -12.21 18.87
N PRO A 374 -1.43 -13.20 18.13
CA PRO A 374 -0.59 -14.02 17.26
C PRO A 374 0.11 -13.17 16.20
N ARG A 375 1.27 -13.65 15.75
CA ARG A 375 1.82 -13.22 14.47
C ARG A 375 0.89 -13.63 13.35
N VAL A 376 0.42 -12.66 12.59
CA VAL A 376 -0.28 -12.91 11.32
C VAL A 376 0.74 -12.71 10.22
N LYS A 377 0.87 -13.68 9.31
CA LYS A 377 1.62 -13.48 8.07
C LYS A 377 0.98 -12.32 7.31
N SER A 378 1.78 -11.29 7.04
CA SER A 378 1.36 -10.16 6.21
C SER A 378 0.93 -10.70 4.84
N GLU A 379 -0.21 -10.24 4.32
CA GLU A 379 -0.63 -10.54 2.93
C GLU A 379 0.34 -9.94 1.91
N ALA A 380 1.07 -8.88 2.33
CA ALA A 380 2.13 -8.24 1.55
C ALA A 380 3.52 -8.72 1.99
N SER A 381 4.31 -9.23 1.05
CA SER A 381 5.73 -9.55 1.23
C SER A 381 6.60 -8.50 0.54
N TRP A 382 7.59 -7.98 1.27
CA TRP A 382 8.53 -6.98 0.76
C TRP A 382 9.82 -7.64 0.27
N LEU A 383 10.22 -7.35 -0.97
CA LEU A 383 11.54 -7.68 -1.51
C LEU A 383 12.33 -6.39 -1.72
N ILE A 384 13.46 -6.27 -1.04
CA ILE A 384 14.27 -5.04 -1.04
C ILE A 384 15.62 -5.34 -1.69
N PHE A 385 15.82 -4.89 -2.93
CA PHE A 385 17.12 -4.95 -3.60
C PHE A 385 18.04 -3.92 -2.97
N ALA A 386 18.80 -4.36 -1.96
CA ALA A 386 19.46 -3.50 -1.00
C ALA A 386 20.72 -2.83 -1.57
N ASP A 387 20.86 -1.53 -1.33
CA ASP A 387 22.09 -0.77 -1.56
C ASP A 387 23.20 -1.15 -0.56
N THR A 388 24.43 -0.78 -0.89
CA THR A 388 25.61 -0.96 -0.03
C THR A 388 25.72 0.11 1.05
N GLY A 389 24.97 1.22 0.95
CA GLY A 389 24.92 2.32 1.92
C GLY A 389 24.04 2.06 3.14
N GLY A 390 23.29 0.95 3.16
CA GLY A 390 22.50 0.49 4.31
C GLY A 390 21.06 1.02 4.36
N VAL A 391 20.59 1.74 3.33
CA VAL A 391 19.20 2.23 3.28
C VAL A 391 18.20 1.05 3.22
N GLY A 392 18.47 0.04 2.40
CA GLY A 392 17.64 -1.15 2.29
C GLY A 392 17.55 -1.95 3.58
N ARG A 393 18.67 -2.07 4.31
CA ARG A 393 18.68 -2.72 5.64
C ARG A 393 17.84 -1.94 6.65
N GLN A 394 18.03 -0.62 6.70
CA GLN A 394 17.26 0.24 7.61
C GLN A 394 15.77 0.21 7.29
N LEU A 395 15.40 0.16 6.01
CA LEU A 395 14.01 0.00 5.57
C LEU A 395 13.43 -1.34 6.01
N ALA A 396 14.19 -2.45 5.89
CA ALA A 396 13.75 -3.76 6.38
C ALA A 396 13.52 -3.75 7.90
N GLU A 397 14.42 -3.13 8.68
CA GLU A 397 14.25 -2.95 10.13
C GLU A 397 13.02 -2.09 10.46
N TYR A 398 12.80 -1.02 9.70
CA TYR A 398 11.65 -0.13 9.83
C TYR A 398 10.30 -0.81 9.53
N LEU A 399 10.30 -1.71 8.53
CA LEU A 399 9.18 -2.56 8.14
C LEU A 399 8.93 -3.66 9.20
N ALA A 400 9.98 -4.30 9.71
CA ALA A 400 9.88 -5.31 10.75
C ALA A 400 9.25 -4.75 12.03
N ALA A 401 9.62 -3.53 12.45
CA ALA A 401 8.97 -2.82 13.57
C ALA A 401 7.46 -2.59 13.36
N ARG A 402 7.01 -2.64 12.10
CA ARG A 402 5.61 -2.50 11.66
C ARG A 402 4.96 -3.84 11.30
N ASN A 403 5.56 -4.97 11.71
CA ASN A 403 5.09 -6.33 11.44
C ASN A 403 4.94 -6.63 9.94
N GLN A 404 5.78 -6.01 9.11
CA GLN A 404 5.88 -6.30 7.69
C GLN A 404 7.05 -7.24 7.46
N GLU A 405 6.82 -8.34 6.72
CA GLU A 405 7.89 -9.25 6.35
C GLU A 405 8.68 -8.64 5.18
N ALA A 406 9.98 -8.47 5.38
CA ALA A 406 10.89 -7.94 4.37
C ALA A 406 12.11 -8.86 4.21
N ARG A 407 12.44 -9.18 2.95
CA ARG A 407 13.61 -9.98 2.59
C ARG A 407 14.56 -9.12 1.77
N LEU A 408 15.83 -9.11 2.15
CA LEU A 408 16.86 -8.37 1.43
C LEU A 408 17.34 -9.17 0.21
N VAL A 409 17.56 -8.49 -0.91
CA VAL A 409 18.17 -9.06 -2.11
C VAL A 409 19.48 -8.32 -2.35
N ILE A 410 20.59 -9.03 -2.23
CA ILE A 410 21.94 -8.47 -2.42
C ILE A 410 22.53 -8.95 -3.75
N ALA A 411 23.29 -8.08 -4.42
CA ALA A 411 23.99 -8.46 -5.64
C ALA A 411 25.14 -9.44 -5.34
N GLY A 412 25.34 -10.45 -6.20
CA GLY A 412 26.44 -11.40 -6.08
C GLY A 412 26.75 -12.13 -7.39
N ALA A 413 27.56 -13.19 -7.31
CA ALA A 413 27.99 -13.94 -8.50
C ALA A 413 26.94 -14.93 -9.05
N GLY A 414 25.91 -15.27 -8.26
CA GLY A 414 24.86 -16.22 -8.61
C GLY A 414 23.75 -16.24 -7.58
N PHE A 415 22.75 -17.09 -7.83
CA PHE A 415 21.61 -17.28 -6.95
C PHE A 415 21.98 -18.07 -5.68
N GLU A 416 21.64 -17.52 -4.51
CA GLU A 416 21.80 -18.20 -3.21
C GLU A 416 20.71 -17.72 -2.23
N ALA A 417 19.98 -18.64 -1.62
CA ALA A 417 19.06 -18.33 -0.53
C ALA A 417 19.83 -18.21 0.79
N LEU A 418 19.72 -17.07 1.48
CA LEU A 418 20.46 -16.75 2.72
C LEU A 418 19.61 -17.00 3.99
N GLY A 419 18.70 -17.98 3.93
CA GLY A 419 17.71 -18.25 4.99
C GLY A 419 16.60 -17.20 5.05
N GLU A 420 16.03 -16.95 6.24
CA GLU A 420 15.01 -15.91 6.44
C GLU A 420 15.53 -14.48 6.18
N ALA A 421 16.85 -14.29 6.15
CA ALA A 421 17.50 -12.99 6.02
C ALA A 421 17.43 -12.41 4.59
N GLY A 422 17.27 -13.25 3.55
CA GLY A 422 17.20 -12.76 2.18
C GLY A 422 17.82 -13.68 1.12
N PHE A 423 18.21 -13.08 0.00
CA PHE A 423 18.73 -13.75 -1.19
C PHE A 423 19.95 -13.02 -1.76
N ARG A 424 20.82 -13.76 -2.43
CA ARG A 424 21.85 -13.24 -3.32
C ARG A 424 21.46 -13.55 -4.76
N VAL A 425 21.62 -12.58 -5.66
CA VAL A 425 21.21 -12.67 -7.07
C VAL A 425 22.30 -12.06 -7.95
N ASN A 426 22.59 -12.68 -9.09
CA ASN A 426 23.47 -12.10 -10.10
C ASN A 426 22.72 -11.04 -10.94
N PRO A 427 23.12 -9.76 -10.90
CA PRO A 427 22.44 -8.70 -11.66
C PRO A 427 22.47 -8.89 -13.18
N ALA A 428 23.40 -9.68 -13.71
CA ALA A 428 23.54 -9.95 -15.14
C ALA A 428 22.85 -11.26 -15.58
N ASN A 429 22.19 -11.99 -14.67
CA ASN A 429 21.53 -13.25 -14.99
C ASN A 429 20.02 -13.17 -14.76
N GLY A 430 19.24 -12.99 -15.83
CA GLY A 430 17.78 -12.99 -15.76
C GLY A 430 17.15 -14.25 -15.18
N ALA A 431 17.82 -15.41 -15.23
CA ALA A 431 17.32 -16.65 -14.63
C ALA A 431 17.26 -16.58 -13.09
N ASP A 432 18.23 -15.90 -12.46
CA ASP A 432 18.28 -15.74 -11.00
C ASP A 432 17.07 -14.94 -10.49
N PHE A 433 16.64 -13.91 -11.24
CA PHE A 433 15.44 -13.13 -10.89
C PHE A 433 14.17 -13.96 -11.00
N LYS A 434 14.06 -14.81 -12.03
CA LYS A 434 12.92 -15.73 -12.16
C LYS A 434 12.90 -16.75 -11.01
N GLN A 435 14.06 -17.24 -10.59
CA GLN A 435 14.17 -18.15 -9.45
C GLN A 435 13.79 -17.44 -8.13
N LEU A 436 14.29 -16.22 -7.89
CA LEU A 436 13.95 -15.39 -6.74
C LEU A 436 12.43 -15.25 -6.58
N LEU A 437 11.73 -14.91 -7.65
CA LEU A 437 10.29 -14.69 -7.60
C LEU A 437 9.51 -15.99 -7.31
N ARG A 438 9.96 -17.13 -7.85
CA ARG A 438 9.37 -18.46 -7.55
C ARG A 438 9.56 -18.88 -6.09
N GLU A 439 10.69 -18.56 -5.47
CA GLU A 439 10.99 -18.88 -4.07
C GLU A 439 10.36 -17.88 -3.07
N THR A 440 9.73 -16.82 -3.59
CA THR A 440 9.08 -15.78 -2.79
C THR A 440 7.61 -15.58 -3.17
N PRO A 441 6.78 -16.64 -3.18
CA PRO A 441 5.37 -16.51 -3.55
C PRO A 441 4.64 -15.63 -2.53
N ALA A 442 3.89 -14.64 -3.02
CA ALA A 442 3.13 -13.73 -2.18
C ALA A 442 1.82 -13.32 -2.87
N GLN A 443 0.75 -13.17 -2.09
CA GLN A 443 -0.54 -12.71 -2.59
C GLN A 443 -0.48 -11.23 -2.98
N GLN A 444 0.32 -10.44 -2.26
CA GLN A 444 0.73 -9.09 -2.65
C GLN A 444 2.26 -8.98 -2.52
N ARG A 445 2.95 -8.60 -3.59
CA ARG A 445 4.41 -8.40 -3.58
C ARG A 445 4.75 -6.92 -3.68
N ARG A 446 5.63 -6.45 -2.80
CA ARG A 446 6.13 -5.06 -2.82
C ARG A 446 7.63 -5.09 -3.03
N VAL A 447 8.08 -4.53 -4.14
CA VAL A 447 9.47 -4.58 -4.57
C VAL A 447 10.07 -3.18 -4.48
N VAL A 448 11.17 -3.05 -3.77
CA VAL A 448 11.92 -1.79 -3.63
C VAL A 448 13.31 -1.99 -4.24
N TYR A 449 13.61 -1.22 -5.28
CA TYR A 449 14.86 -1.32 -6.03
C TYR A 449 15.84 -0.21 -5.66
N LEU A 450 16.85 -0.52 -4.82
CA LEU A 450 17.87 0.44 -4.36
C LEU A 450 19.26 0.21 -4.94
N TRP A 451 19.48 -0.82 -5.78
CA TRP A 451 20.80 -1.06 -6.40
C TRP A 451 21.32 0.13 -7.22
N GLY A 452 20.43 1.01 -7.68
CA GLY A 452 20.79 2.27 -8.31
C GLY A 452 21.64 3.21 -7.44
N MET A 453 21.47 3.16 -6.12
CA MET A 453 22.18 4.03 -5.18
C MET A 453 23.65 3.67 -5.01
N ASN A 454 24.09 2.53 -5.53
CA ASN A 454 25.47 2.06 -5.45
C ASN A 454 26.42 2.77 -6.43
N ALA A 455 25.89 3.59 -7.35
CA ALA A 455 26.69 4.24 -8.38
C ALA A 455 27.63 5.31 -7.80
N THR A 456 28.86 5.35 -8.31
CA THR A 456 29.86 6.34 -7.87
C THR A 456 29.73 7.66 -8.65
N PRO A 457 30.16 8.81 -8.10
CA PRO A 457 30.05 10.11 -8.78
C PRO A 457 30.92 10.27 -10.04
N LEU A 458 30.44 11.02 -11.04
CA LEU A 458 31.05 11.19 -12.38
C LEU A 458 32.53 11.53 -12.41
N ALA A 459 32.97 12.36 -11.47
CA ALA A 459 34.36 12.79 -11.39
C ALA A 459 35.32 11.69 -10.88
N ALA A 460 34.80 10.65 -10.22
CA ALA A 460 35.59 9.64 -9.51
C ALA A 460 35.55 8.25 -10.17
N THR A 461 34.74 8.04 -11.21
CA THR A 461 34.53 6.73 -11.82
C THR A 461 35.42 6.54 -13.05
N ALA A 462 36.14 5.42 -13.15
CA ALA A 462 36.74 4.99 -14.42
C ALA A 462 35.66 4.46 -15.37
N LEU A 463 35.90 4.48 -16.69
CA LEU A 463 34.87 4.09 -17.67
C LEU A 463 34.39 2.65 -17.48
N GLU A 464 35.32 1.72 -17.23
CA GLU A 464 35.02 0.31 -16.99
C GLU A 464 34.16 0.10 -15.73
N GLN A 465 34.41 0.91 -14.70
CA GLN A 465 33.61 0.88 -13.47
C GLN A 465 32.20 1.43 -13.72
N ALA A 466 32.07 2.50 -14.51
CA ALA A 466 30.77 3.05 -14.88
C ALA A 466 29.95 2.03 -15.67
N GLU A 467 30.57 1.26 -16.56
CA GLU A 467 29.93 0.16 -17.29
C GLU A 467 29.41 -0.93 -16.36
N ALA A 468 30.23 -1.38 -15.41
CA ALA A 468 29.83 -2.38 -14.41
C ALA A 468 28.69 -1.89 -13.51
N GLU A 469 28.73 -0.63 -13.07
CA GLU A 469 27.67 -0.01 -12.27
C GLU A 469 26.34 0.08 -13.04
N GLN A 470 26.36 0.41 -14.34
CA GLN A 470 25.14 0.41 -15.15
C GLN A 470 24.59 -0.99 -15.41
N ALA A 471 25.45 -1.99 -15.57
CA ALA A 471 25.02 -3.38 -15.67
C ALA A 471 24.31 -3.84 -14.39
N MET A 472 24.84 -3.48 -13.22
CA MET A 472 24.19 -3.74 -11.93
C MET A 472 22.86 -2.97 -11.80
N SER A 473 22.86 -1.70 -12.19
CA SER A 473 21.74 -0.78 -11.99
C SER A 473 20.61 -0.98 -13.00
N CYS A 474 20.79 -0.57 -14.26
CA CYS A 474 19.74 -0.71 -15.28
C CYS A 474 19.56 -2.16 -15.74
N GLY A 475 20.65 -2.94 -15.79
CA GLY A 475 20.57 -4.36 -16.19
C GLY A 475 19.81 -5.21 -15.18
N GLY A 476 20.09 -5.03 -13.89
CA GLY A 476 19.32 -5.69 -12.83
C GLY A 476 17.84 -5.30 -12.86
N LEU A 477 17.51 -4.03 -13.09
CA LEU A 477 16.13 -3.57 -13.21
C LEU A 477 15.42 -4.16 -14.44
N LEU A 478 16.13 -4.29 -15.57
CA LEU A 478 15.60 -4.92 -16.78
C LEU A 478 15.18 -6.36 -16.51
N HIS A 479 16.07 -7.15 -15.90
CA HIS A 479 15.78 -8.54 -15.56
C HIS A 479 14.68 -8.68 -14.51
N LEU A 480 14.62 -7.78 -13.52
CA LEU A 480 13.53 -7.74 -12.55
C LEU A 480 12.17 -7.48 -13.22
N VAL A 481 12.09 -6.47 -14.10
CA VAL A 481 10.86 -6.16 -14.85
C VAL A 481 10.44 -7.33 -15.73
N GLN A 482 11.40 -7.96 -16.43
CA GLN A 482 11.13 -9.15 -17.24
C GLN A 482 10.59 -10.31 -16.41
N ALA A 483 11.16 -10.55 -15.22
CA ALA A 483 10.71 -11.60 -14.32
C ALA A 483 9.29 -11.30 -13.75
N LEU A 484 9.02 -10.06 -13.36
CA LEU A 484 7.69 -9.63 -12.89
C LEU A 484 6.62 -9.72 -13.98
N ALA A 485 6.96 -9.37 -15.22
CA ALA A 485 6.04 -9.43 -16.37
C ALA A 485 5.68 -10.88 -16.79
N GLU A 486 6.47 -11.87 -16.39
CA GLU A 486 6.20 -13.29 -16.64
C GLU A 486 5.36 -13.95 -15.53
N GLU A 487 5.24 -13.35 -14.35
CA GLU A 487 4.42 -13.88 -13.25
C GLU A 487 2.92 -13.68 -13.48
N GLN A 488 2.10 -14.62 -12.95
CA GLN A 488 0.64 -14.54 -13.02
C GLN A 488 -0.01 -14.74 -11.64
N PRO A 489 -0.93 -13.86 -11.22
CA PRO A 489 -1.29 -12.59 -11.87
C PRO A 489 -0.26 -11.48 -11.58
N ALA A 490 0.26 -10.82 -12.62
CA ALA A 490 1.21 -9.70 -12.49
C ALA A 490 0.68 -8.52 -11.65
N ALA A 491 -0.66 -8.36 -11.56
CA ALA A 491 -1.33 -7.34 -10.76
C ALA A 491 -1.10 -7.49 -9.23
N ALA A 492 -0.56 -8.61 -8.78
CA ALA A 492 -0.21 -8.84 -7.39
C ALA A 492 1.03 -8.07 -6.93
N ALA A 493 1.85 -7.52 -7.85
CA ALA A 493 3.11 -6.83 -7.51
C ALA A 493 3.02 -5.30 -7.58
N LYS A 494 3.87 -4.60 -6.81
CA LYS A 494 4.18 -3.17 -6.96
C LYS A 494 5.69 -2.95 -6.89
N LEU A 495 6.23 -2.13 -7.79
CA LEU A 495 7.66 -1.83 -7.94
C LEU A 495 7.94 -0.34 -7.72
N TRP A 496 8.80 -0.05 -6.75
CA TRP A 496 9.39 1.28 -6.54
C TRP A 496 10.87 1.26 -6.88
N VAL A 497 11.31 2.27 -7.63
CA VAL A 497 12.72 2.45 -8.00
C VAL A 497 13.27 3.67 -7.29
N ILE A 498 14.35 3.47 -6.54
CA ILE A 498 14.92 4.50 -5.67
C ILE A 498 16.27 4.95 -6.24
N THR A 499 16.45 6.26 -6.33
CA THR A 499 17.72 6.92 -6.66
C THR A 499 18.08 7.92 -5.56
N ALA A 500 19.33 8.40 -5.52
CA ALA A 500 19.78 9.41 -4.57
C ALA A 500 20.49 10.55 -5.31
N GLY A 501 19.88 11.74 -5.30
CA GLY A 501 20.41 12.91 -5.99
C GLY A 501 20.51 12.78 -7.52
N ALA A 502 19.70 11.92 -8.14
CA ALA A 502 19.66 11.74 -9.60
C ALA A 502 18.80 12.82 -10.29
N GLN A 503 17.94 13.51 -9.54
CA GLN A 503 17.05 14.56 -10.06
C GLN A 503 17.48 15.97 -9.61
N PRO A 504 17.46 16.97 -10.51
CA PRO A 504 17.80 18.35 -10.17
C PRO A 504 16.62 19.07 -9.50
N ALA A 505 16.21 18.58 -8.33
CA ALA A 505 15.09 19.10 -7.54
C ALA A 505 15.58 19.82 -6.27
N GLY A 506 14.96 20.97 -5.98
CA GLY A 506 15.28 21.79 -4.81
C GLY A 506 16.75 22.24 -4.75
N GLU A 507 17.22 22.57 -3.56
CA GLU A 507 18.64 22.82 -3.30
C GLU A 507 19.40 21.52 -3.10
N LEU A 508 19.91 20.93 -4.19
CA LEU A 508 20.75 19.74 -4.12
C LEU A 508 22.19 20.14 -3.75
N THR A 509 22.53 19.99 -2.47
CA THR A 509 23.90 20.25 -1.99
C THR A 509 24.77 18.99 -2.18
N GLY A 510 25.83 19.07 -2.97
CA GLY A 510 26.74 17.93 -3.24
C GLY A 510 26.84 17.50 -4.70
N GLY A 511 26.13 18.17 -5.61
CA GLY A 511 26.14 17.87 -7.05
C GLY A 511 25.19 16.74 -7.44
N LEU A 512 24.85 16.68 -8.72
CA LEU A 512 23.91 15.69 -9.27
C LEU A 512 24.61 14.35 -9.53
N ALA A 513 24.02 13.25 -9.04
CA ALA A 513 24.47 11.89 -9.27
C ALA A 513 24.05 11.39 -10.67
N ALA A 514 24.66 11.96 -11.72
CA ALA A 514 24.27 11.71 -13.11
C ALA A 514 24.29 10.23 -13.50
N GLN A 515 25.13 9.40 -12.89
CA GLN A 515 25.15 7.94 -13.10
C GLN A 515 23.86 7.22 -12.73
N GLN A 516 23.07 7.77 -11.83
CA GLN A 516 21.81 7.16 -11.42
C GLN A 516 20.64 7.57 -12.32
N ALA A 517 20.81 8.65 -13.09
CA ALA A 517 19.78 9.20 -13.96
C ALA A 517 19.23 8.24 -15.03
N PRO A 518 20.02 7.32 -15.64
CA PRO A 518 19.50 6.31 -16.55
C PRO A 518 18.32 5.51 -16.01
N LEU A 519 18.35 5.13 -14.72
CA LEU A 519 17.23 4.44 -14.09
C LEU A 519 15.95 5.25 -14.16
N TRP A 520 16.03 6.55 -13.91
CA TRP A 520 14.87 7.44 -13.94
C TRP A 520 14.28 7.58 -15.36
N GLY A 521 15.10 7.50 -16.40
CA GLY A 521 14.60 7.44 -17.78
C GLY A 521 13.86 6.13 -18.04
N MET A 522 14.41 5.02 -17.54
CA MET A 522 13.82 3.69 -17.65
C MET A 522 12.48 3.56 -16.91
N THR A 523 12.34 4.14 -15.72
CA THR A 523 11.09 4.09 -14.94
C THR A 523 9.89 4.68 -15.68
N ARG A 524 10.11 5.76 -16.46
CA ARG A 524 9.05 6.37 -17.27
C ARG A 524 8.55 5.44 -18.37
N VAL A 525 9.38 4.53 -18.86
CA VAL A 525 8.97 3.50 -19.84
C VAL A 525 8.32 2.31 -19.14
N ILE A 526 8.83 1.88 -17.98
CA ILE A 526 8.18 0.86 -17.14
C ILE A 526 6.74 1.26 -16.82
N ALA A 527 6.50 2.53 -16.45
CA ALA A 527 5.17 3.06 -16.18
C ALA A 527 4.19 2.96 -17.37
N LEU A 528 4.69 2.95 -18.61
CA LEU A 528 3.89 2.86 -19.82
C LEU A 528 3.65 1.41 -20.27
N GLU A 529 4.69 0.58 -20.23
CA GLU A 529 4.63 -0.81 -20.67
C GLU A 529 3.97 -1.72 -19.63
N HIS A 530 4.22 -1.46 -18.34
CA HIS A 530 3.82 -2.29 -17.22
C HIS A 530 3.12 -1.50 -16.08
N PRO A 531 2.01 -0.79 -16.37
CA PRO A 531 1.28 -0.02 -15.37
C PRO A 531 0.71 -0.89 -14.23
N GLU A 532 0.50 -2.19 -14.46
CA GLU A 532 -0.06 -3.14 -13.51
C GLU A 532 0.75 -3.23 -12.21
N PHE A 533 2.08 -3.26 -12.31
CA PHE A 533 2.99 -3.32 -11.16
C PHE A 533 3.78 -2.04 -10.92
N TRP A 534 3.46 -0.93 -11.60
CA TRP A 534 4.15 0.34 -11.38
C TRP A 534 3.76 0.97 -10.02
N GLY A 535 4.75 1.12 -9.13
CA GLY A 535 4.62 1.73 -7.79
C GLY A 535 5.08 3.19 -7.74
N GLY A 536 6.22 3.54 -8.35
CA GLY A 536 6.73 4.91 -8.40
C GLY A 536 8.25 5.02 -8.47
N ALA A 537 8.75 6.23 -8.78
CA ALA A 537 10.15 6.61 -8.72
C ALA A 537 10.37 7.64 -7.60
N ILE A 538 11.33 7.38 -6.70
CA ILE A 538 11.63 8.24 -5.56
C ILE A 538 13.13 8.57 -5.57
N ASP A 539 13.46 9.87 -5.60
CA ASP A 539 14.82 10.36 -5.53
C ASP A 539 15.11 10.96 -4.14
N VAL A 540 15.90 10.27 -3.33
CA VAL A 540 16.20 10.68 -1.95
C VAL A 540 17.37 11.66 -1.89
N ASP A 541 17.51 12.33 -0.76
CA ASP A 541 18.64 13.20 -0.50
C ASP A 541 19.92 12.37 -0.28
N PRO A 542 20.97 12.53 -1.11
CA PRO A 542 22.20 11.76 -0.97
C PRO A 542 22.97 12.05 0.34
N LYS A 543 22.63 13.13 1.06
CA LYS A 543 23.22 13.45 2.36
C LYS A 543 22.41 12.95 3.55
N ALA A 544 21.16 12.51 3.32
CA ALA A 544 20.35 11.95 4.39
C ALA A 544 20.89 10.58 4.82
N GLY A 545 20.98 10.35 6.13
CA GLY A 545 21.32 9.03 6.66
C GLY A 545 20.18 8.02 6.43
N ALA A 546 20.51 6.73 6.36
CA ALA A 546 19.55 5.65 6.14
C ALA A 546 18.33 5.72 7.09
N ALA A 547 18.54 6.09 8.36
CA ALA A 547 17.49 6.21 9.37
C ALA A 547 16.46 7.31 9.06
N ALA A 548 16.86 8.38 8.36
CA ALA A 548 15.95 9.44 7.92
C ALA A 548 15.21 9.08 6.62
N ILE A 549 15.85 8.29 5.74
CA ILE A 549 15.27 7.89 4.45
C ILE A 549 14.16 6.83 4.61
N ALA A 550 14.34 5.84 5.49
CA ALA A 550 13.38 4.73 5.63
C ALA A 550 11.93 5.20 5.94
N PRO A 551 11.69 6.15 6.87
CA PRO A 551 10.36 6.73 7.08
C PRO A 551 9.76 7.41 5.84
N GLN A 552 10.57 8.13 5.05
CA GLN A 552 10.13 8.81 3.83
C GLN A 552 9.70 7.80 2.76
N LEU A 553 10.49 6.75 2.57
CA LEU A 553 10.14 5.67 1.64
C LEU A 553 8.84 4.98 2.06
N TRP A 554 8.69 4.64 3.35
CA TRP A 554 7.46 4.06 3.86
C TRP A 554 6.24 4.94 3.57
N LEU A 555 6.35 6.25 3.82
CA LEU A 555 5.27 7.20 3.58
C LEU A 555 4.81 7.17 2.13
N GLU A 556 5.73 7.29 1.17
CA GLU A 556 5.37 7.30 -0.26
C GLU A 556 4.83 5.95 -0.75
N MET A 557 5.30 4.82 -0.19
CA MET A 557 4.87 3.48 -0.63
C MET A 557 3.54 3.03 -0.01
N THR A 558 3.05 3.73 1.02
CA THR A 558 1.81 3.38 1.74
C THR A 558 0.73 4.44 1.66
N ALA A 559 1.06 5.69 1.31
CA ALA A 559 0.07 6.71 1.04
C ALA A 559 -0.75 6.38 -0.21
N ALA A 560 -2.05 6.71 -0.19
CA ALA A 560 -2.90 6.73 -1.39
C ALA A 560 -2.61 7.98 -2.26
N ALA A 561 -1.33 8.28 -2.48
CA ALA A 561 -0.90 9.46 -3.22
C ALA A 561 -0.96 9.20 -4.73
N GLU A 562 -1.43 10.18 -5.49
CA GLU A 562 -1.51 10.09 -6.96
C GLU A 562 -0.16 10.35 -7.66
N GLU A 563 0.83 10.88 -6.92
CA GLU A 563 2.16 11.22 -7.42
C GLU A 563 3.06 9.99 -7.51
N ASP A 564 3.83 9.88 -8.60
CA ASP A 564 4.70 8.73 -8.86
C ASP A 564 6.13 9.08 -9.28
N GLN A 565 6.46 10.37 -9.26
CA GLN A 565 7.80 10.92 -9.52
C GLN A 565 8.11 11.96 -8.45
N ILE A 566 8.78 11.50 -7.39
CA ILE A 566 8.96 12.25 -6.14
C ILE A 566 10.45 12.45 -5.87
N ALA A 567 10.82 13.61 -5.32
CA ALA A 567 12.16 13.84 -4.80
C ALA A 567 12.10 14.40 -3.37
N TRP A 568 12.92 13.87 -2.48
CA TRP A 568 13.09 14.36 -1.11
C TRP A 568 14.43 15.11 -0.98
N ARG A 569 14.40 16.31 -0.38
CA ARG A 569 15.60 17.09 0.00
C ARG A 569 15.43 17.54 1.44
N GLY A 570 16.20 16.97 2.36
CA GLY A 570 15.90 17.07 3.79
C GLY A 570 14.48 16.59 4.11
N ASP A 571 13.67 17.48 4.69
CA ASP A 571 12.25 17.26 5.02
C ASP A 571 11.27 17.77 3.94
N GLN A 572 11.79 18.30 2.83
CA GLN A 572 10.99 18.86 1.75
C GLN A 572 10.72 17.82 0.66
N ARG A 573 9.45 17.70 0.30
CA ARG A 573 8.94 16.82 -0.75
C ARG A 573 8.66 17.60 -2.04
N TYR A 574 9.27 17.19 -3.13
CA TYR A 574 9.10 17.75 -4.47
C TYR A 574 8.45 16.75 -5.43
N VAL A 575 7.72 17.26 -6.41
CA VAL A 575 7.08 16.46 -7.47
C VAL A 575 7.39 17.04 -8.83
N ALA A 576 7.43 16.19 -9.86
CA ALA A 576 7.75 16.61 -11.22
C ALA A 576 6.52 17.20 -11.94
N ARG A 577 6.71 18.32 -12.65
CA ARG A 577 5.71 18.96 -13.52
C ARG A 577 6.35 19.47 -14.81
N LEU A 578 5.65 19.33 -15.92
CA LEU A 578 6.01 19.98 -17.17
C LEU A 578 5.38 21.37 -17.24
N THR A 579 6.18 22.40 -17.52
CA THR A 579 5.71 23.80 -17.57
C THR A 579 6.09 24.46 -18.88
N ARG A 580 5.16 25.23 -19.47
CA ARG A 580 5.45 26.05 -20.66
C ARG A 580 6.37 27.20 -20.29
N ARG A 581 7.44 27.40 -21.06
CA ARG A 581 8.32 28.56 -20.96
C ARG A 581 8.21 29.39 -22.22
N LEU A 582 7.79 30.64 -22.09
CA LEU A 582 7.87 31.61 -23.17
C LEU A 582 9.33 32.08 -23.26
N LEU A 583 9.96 31.87 -24.40
CA LEU A 583 11.23 32.48 -24.74
C LEU A 583 10.92 33.92 -25.19
N ALA A 584 10.78 34.86 -24.24
CA ALA A 584 10.64 36.27 -24.58
C ALA A 584 11.95 36.79 -25.21
N ASP A 585 11.89 37.94 -25.90
CA ASP A 585 13.04 38.73 -26.39
C ASP A 585 14.00 39.22 -25.27
N ASP A 586 13.88 38.68 -24.05
CA ASP A 586 14.71 38.85 -22.85
C ASP A 586 16.21 38.60 -23.07
N SER A 587 16.60 38.13 -24.26
CA SER A 587 18.00 38.02 -24.70
C SER A 587 18.74 39.36 -24.77
N THR A 588 18.05 40.50 -24.68
CA THR A 588 18.70 41.83 -24.66
C THR A 588 18.75 42.48 -23.27
N ALA A 589 17.73 42.31 -22.43
CA ALA A 589 17.66 42.98 -21.12
C ALA A 589 18.39 42.23 -19.98
N ASN A 590 18.28 40.90 -19.91
CA ASN A 590 18.92 40.10 -18.85
C ASN A 590 20.35 39.67 -19.19
N ALA A 591 20.67 39.48 -20.47
CA ALA A 591 22.03 39.19 -20.93
C ALA A 591 23.02 40.34 -20.62
N ALA A 592 22.54 41.59 -20.71
CA ALA A 592 23.29 42.79 -20.35
C ALA A 592 23.46 42.95 -18.82
N ALA A 593 22.47 42.54 -18.02
CA ALA A 593 22.54 42.59 -16.56
C ALA A 593 23.50 41.54 -15.97
N ASN A 594 23.67 40.39 -16.63
CA ASN A 594 24.56 39.30 -16.20
C ASN A 594 25.91 39.28 -16.93
N GLY A 595 26.21 40.26 -17.80
CA GLY A 595 27.48 40.38 -18.52
C GLY A 595 27.78 39.25 -19.51
N ARG A 596 26.78 38.47 -19.94
CA ARG A 596 26.95 37.33 -20.88
C ARG A 596 26.48 37.72 -22.27
N SER A 597 27.40 37.82 -23.23
CA SER A 597 27.09 37.96 -24.66
C SER A 597 26.62 36.64 -25.26
N ARG A 598 25.81 36.68 -26.33
CA ARG A 598 25.47 35.50 -27.15
C ARG A 598 26.74 34.70 -27.46
N PRO A 599 26.72 33.35 -27.40
CA PRO A 599 27.88 32.55 -27.80
C PRO A 599 28.24 32.91 -29.24
N VAL A 600 29.45 33.46 -29.41
CA VAL A 600 29.93 33.90 -30.71
C VAL A 600 30.52 32.69 -31.41
N ILE A 601 30.04 32.40 -32.61
CA ILE A 601 30.70 31.40 -33.46
C ILE A 601 31.92 32.07 -34.08
N HIS A 602 33.09 31.67 -33.61
CA HIS A 602 34.40 32.17 -33.97
C HIS A 602 34.92 31.48 -35.24
N SER A 603 35.38 32.27 -36.21
CA SER A 603 35.99 31.72 -37.43
C SER A 603 37.35 31.07 -37.17
N ASP A 604 38.03 31.46 -36.09
CA ASP A 604 39.35 30.96 -35.66
C ASP A 604 39.25 29.87 -34.58
N ALA A 605 38.10 29.19 -34.48
CA ALA A 605 37.87 28.12 -33.53
C ALA A 605 37.43 26.81 -34.19
N SER A 606 37.64 25.70 -33.46
CA SER A 606 37.20 24.36 -33.85
C SER A 606 35.84 24.00 -33.23
N TYR A 607 35.03 23.28 -34.01
CA TYR A 607 33.70 22.78 -33.61
C TYR A 607 33.60 21.26 -33.85
N LEU A 608 33.28 20.50 -32.80
CA LEU A 608 33.13 19.05 -32.86
C LEU A 608 31.65 18.65 -32.91
N ILE A 609 31.27 17.87 -33.92
CA ILE A 609 29.94 17.26 -34.03
C ILE A 609 30.07 15.74 -34.03
N THR A 610 29.54 15.09 -33.00
CA THR A 610 29.46 13.61 -32.96
C THR A 610 28.17 13.13 -33.60
N GLY A 611 28.20 12.04 -34.36
CA GLY A 611 27.12 11.69 -35.27
C GLY A 611 27.12 12.60 -36.51
N GLY A 612 28.29 13.14 -36.88
CA GLY A 612 28.44 14.24 -37.82
C GLY A 612 27.95 13.97 -39.24
N PHE A 613 27.92 12.70 -39.68
CA PHE A 613 27.39 12.31 -41.01
C PHE A 613 25.94 11.83 -40.98
N GLY A 614 25.29 11.85 -39.81
CA GLY A 614 23.85 11.59 -39.70
C GLY A 614 23.04 12.76 -40.27
N GLY A 615 21.74 12.54 -40.53
CA GLY A 615 20.86 13.59 -41.06
C GLY A 615 20.88 14.89 -40.24
N LEU A 616 20.87 14.78 -38.91
CA LEU A 616 21.00 15.94 -38.01
C LEU A 616 22.42 16.52 -38.00
N GLY A 617 23.46 15.68 -38.01
CA GLY A 617 24.85 16.12 -37.94
C GLY A 617 25.25 17.05 -39.09
N LEU A 618 24.84 16.72 -40.32
CA LEU A 618 25.10 17.54 -41.50
C LEU A 618 24.31 18.85 -41.50
N LEU A 619 23.06 18.83 -41.01
CA LEU A 619 22.26 20.06 -40.83
C LEU A 619 22.90 21.01 -39.81
N LEU A 620 23.39 20.46 -38.69
CA LEU A 620 24.10 21.22 -37.67
C LEU A 620 25.44 21.76 -38.17
N ALA A 621 26.16 20.99 -38.98
CA ALA A 621 27.39 21.43 -39.61
C ALA A 621 27.13 22.64 -40.53
N LYS A 622 26.10 22.55 -41.37
CA LYS A 622 25.68 23.65 -42.24
C LYS A 622 25.29 24.89 -41.45
N TRP A 623 24.46 24.72 -40.43
CA TRP A 623 24.06 25.80 -39.55
C TRP A 623 25.27 26.48 -38.90
N LEU A 624 26.24 25.73 -38.37
CA LEU A 624 27.46 26.30 -37.78
C LEU A 624 28.27 27.13 -38.79
N VAL A 625 28.40 26.66 -40.04
CA VAL A 625 29.10 27.40 -41.10
C VAL A 625 28.39 28.70 -41.45
N GLU A 626 27.05 28.67 -41.52
CA GLU A 626 26.21 29.84 -41.75
C GLU A 626 26.30 30.85 -40.58
N GLN A 627 26.50 30.37 -39.35
CA GLN A 627 26.76 31.23 -38.18
C GLN A 627 28.20 31.77 -38.11
N GLY A 628 29.09 31.39 -39.03
CA GLY A 628 30.47 31.90 -39.12
C GLY A 628 31.57 30.91 -38.75
N GLY A 629 31.22 29.67 -38.39
CA GLY A 629 32.19 28.62 -38.08
C GLY A 629 32.99 28.24 -39.33
N ARG A 630 34.29 27.99 -39.16
CA ARG A 630 35.18 27.63 -40.28
C ARG A 630 35.91 26.32 -40.10
N HIS A 631 36.16 25.83 -38.88
CA HIS A 631 36.85 24.56 -38.67
C HIS A 631 35.91 23.53 -38.02
N LEU A 632 35.39 22.58 -38.82
CA LEU A 632 34.44 21.57 -38.37
C LEU A 632 35.08 20.18 -38.33
N PHE A 633 34.85 19.47 -37.24
CA PHE A 633 35.27 18.08 -37.04
C PHE A 633 34.01 17.22 -36.96
N LEU A 634 33.76 16.43 -38.00
CA LEU A 634 32.58 15.57 -38.10
C LEU A 634 32.97 14.15 -37.73
N LEU A 635 32.52 13.70 -36.56
CA LEU A 635 32.90 12.41 -35.99
C LEU A 635 31.79 11.39 -36.17
N SER A 636 32.16 10.20 -36.66
CA SER A 636 31.31 9.01 -36.64
C SER A 636 32.17 7.76 -36.47
N ARG A 637 31.56 6.63 -36.08
CA ARG A 637 32.28 5.36 -35.91
C ARG A 637 32.90 4.82 -37.21
N ARG A 638 32.19 4.96 -38.34
CA ARG A 638 32.62 4.40 -39.64
C ARG A 638 33.55 5.34 -40.42
N GLY A 639 33.48 6.65 -40.15
CA GLY A 639 34.19 7.67 -40.93
C GLY A 639 33.70 7.76 -42.38
N LEU A 640 34.52 8.41 -43.20
CA LEU A 640 34.37 8.43 -44.66
C LEU A 640 35.64 7.86 -45.29
N PRO A 641 35.54 7.29 -46.51
CA PRO A 641 36.72 6.84 -47.23
C PRO A 641 37.64 8.02 -47.55
N GLU A 642 38.92 7.73 -47.83
CA GLU A 642 39.92 8.75 -48.09
C GLU A 642 39.49 9.69 -49.23
N ARG A 643 39.80 10.98 -49.09
CA ARG A 643 39.40 12.02 -50.06
C ARG A 643 39.78 11.69 -51.50
N ALA A 644 40.91 11.02 -51.71
CA ALA A 644 41.37 10.60 -53.04
C ALA A 644 40.39 9.63 -53.75
N SER A 645 39.60 8.88 -52.99
CA SER A 645 38.62 7.91 -53.52
C SER A 645 37.23 8.50 -53.77
N TRP A 646 36.98 9.75 -53.38
CA TRP A 646 35.65 10.37 -53.52
C TRP A 646 35.14 10.43 -54.99
N PRO A 647 35.98 10.67 -56.01
CA PRO A 647 35.50 10.70 -57.39
C PRO A 647 34.98 9.36 -57.93
N SER A 648 35.37 8.23 -57.32
CA SER A 648 34.97 6.88 -57.75
C SER A 648 33.78 6.30 -56.97
N LEU A 649 33.18 7.07 -56.06
CA LEU A 649 32.01 6.65 -55.30
C LEU A 649 30.78 6.49 -56.21
N THR A 650 29.95 5.49 -55.93
CA THR A 650 28.65 5.32 -56.59
C THR A 650 27.73 6.47 -56.21
N LYS A 651 27.26 7.24 -57.20
CA LYS A 651 26.52 8.51 -56.99
C LYS A 651 25.32 8.41 -56.05
N ASP A 652 24.59 7.28 -56.08
CA ASP A 652 23.38 7.10 -55.27
C ASP A 652 23.64 6.50 -53.88
N SER A 653 24.90 6.22 -53.52
CA SER A 653 25.24 5.66 -52.22
C SER A 653 25.09 6.69 -51.08
N GLU A 654 24.77 6.22 -49.88
CA GLU A 654 24.70 7.09 -48.68
C GLU A 654 26.02 7.85 -48.44
N VAL A 655 27.15 7.18 -48.69
CA VAL A 655 28.49 7.76 -48.55
C VAL A 655 28.73 8.89 -49.57
N ALA A 656 28.25 8.72 -50.82
CA ALA A 656 28.34 9.78 -51.82
C ALA A 656 27.51 11.02 -51.43
N GLN A 657 26.32 10.83 -50.85
CA GLN A 657 25.50 11.94 -50.34
C GLN A 657 26.20 12.67 -49.17
N GLN A 658 26.85 11.94 -48.26
CA GLN A 658 27.61 12.52 -47.15
C GLN A 658 28.83 13.31 -47.66
N VAL A 659 29.53 12.80 -48.66
CA VAL A 659 30.66 13.49 -49.31
C VAL A 659 30.20 14.76 -50.02
N GLU A 660 29.07 14.73 -50.72
CA GLU A 660 28.55 15.92 -51.40
C GLU A 660 28.13 17.00 -50.38
N ALA A 661 27.47 16.61 -49.28
CA ALA A 661 27.17 17.54 -48.19
C ALA A 661 28.44 18.20 -47.62
N ILE A 662 29.56 17.48 -47.52
CA ILE A 662 30.85 18.07 -47.10
C ILE A 662 31.36 19.07 -48.14
N ARG A 663 31.28 18.75 -49.43
CA ARG A 663 31.68 19.69 -50.50
C ARG A 663 30.85 20.96 -50.48
N GLU A 664 29.56 20.87 -50.17
CA GLU A 664 28.70 22.05 -49.99
C GLU A 664 29.19 22.93 -48.83
N LEU A 665 29.58 22.33 -47.70
CA LEU A 665 30.14 23.07 -46.56
C LEU A 665 31.48 23.72 -46.91
N GLU A 666 32.33 23.02 -47.66
CA GLU A 666 33.63 23.54 -48.11
C GLU A 666 33.48 24.69 -49.12
N ALA A 667 32.48 24.61 -50.01
CA ALA A 667 32.12 25.70 -50.91
C ALA A 667 31.62 26.95 -50.16
N LEU A 668 31.06 26.79 -48.97
CA LEU A 668 30.70 27.88 -48.05
C LEU A 668 31.91 28.42 -47.25
N GLY A 669 33.12 27.92 -47.50
CA GLY A 669 34.37 28.40 -46.92
C GLY A 669 34.79 27.69 -45.64
N ALA A 670 34.17 26.55 -45.31
CA ALA A 670 34.57 25.75 -44.15
C ALA A 670 35.67 24.74 -44.47
N GLN A 671 36.55 24.49 -43.52
CA GLN A 671 37.42 23.33 -43.49
C GLN A 671 36.73 22.21 -42.69
N VAL A 672 36.33 21.15 -43.39
CA VAL A 672 35.67 20.00 -42.77
C VAL A 672 36.67 18.85 -42.63
N THR A 673 36.83 18.33 -41.42
CA THR A 673 37.67 17.17 -41.10
C THR A 673 36.78 15.98 -40.74
N PRO A 674 36.58 15.02 -41.66
CA PRO A 674 35.94 13.76 -41.35
C PRO A 674 36.79 12.93 -40.39
N LEU A 675 36.18 12.38 -39.34
CA LEU A 675 36.86 11.53 -38.36
C LEU A 675 36.13 10.20 -38.19
N ALA A 676 36.92 9.12 -38.19
CA ALA A 676 36.50 7.78 -37.80
C ALA A 676 36.93 7.52 -36.35
N ALA A 677 36.00 7.61 -35.40
CA ALA A 677 36.26 7.28 -34.00
C ALA A 677 34.97 6.91 -33.26
N ASP A 678 35.09 6.05 -32.24
CA ASP A 678 34.01 5.83 -31.28
C ASP A 678 34.09 6.88 -30.17
N VAL A 679 33.00 7.64 -29.98
CA VAL A 679 32.92 8.66 -28.93
C VAL A 679 33.03 8.06 -27.52
N SER A 680 32.70 6.78 -27.36
CA SER A 680 32.84 6.04 -26.10
C SER A 680 34.24 5.45 -25.89
N ASP A 681 35.17 5.58 -26.84
CA ASP A 681 36.56 5.12 -26.71
C ASP A 681 37.44 6.26 -26.20
N LEU A 682 37.85 6.17 -24.93
CA LEU A 682 38.66 7.21 -24.29
C LEU A 682 40.02 7.42 -24.97
N ALA A 683 40.65 6.36 -25.49
CA ALA A 683 41.98 6.46 -26.11
C ALA A 683 41.90 7.17 -27.47
N GLN A 684 40.96 6.77 -28.32
CA GLN A 684 40.72 7.42 -29.62
C GLN A 684 40.34 8.90 -29.44
N MET A 685 39.45 9.17 -28.48
CA MET A 685 39.01 10.54 -28.20
C MET A 685 40.12 11.38 -27.58
N SER A 686 40.96 10.84 -26.70
CA SER A 686 42.12 11.56 -26.14
C SER A 686 43.11 11.98 -27.23
N ALA A 687 43.40 11.07 -28.17
CA ALA A 687 44.26 11.37 -29.31
C ALA A 687 43.68 12.48 -30.21
N LEU A 688 42.36 12.47 -30.42
CA LEU A 688 41.68 13.55 -31.13
C LEU A 688 41.78 14.89 -30.37
N PHE A 689 41.47 14.89 -29.08
CA PHE A 689 41.43 16.12 -28.28
C PHE A 689 42.80 16.79 -28.12
N ALA A 690 43.89 16.03 -28.19
CA ALA A 690 45.26 16.54 -28.16
C ALA A 690 45.63 17.43 -29.38
N ARG A 691 44.85 17.35 -30.47
CA ARG A 691 45.07 18.12 -31.70
C ARG A 691 44.55 19.56 -31.62
N PHE A 692 43.61 19.84 -30.70
CA PHE A 692 43.03 21.17 -30.56
C PHE A 692 43.98 22.11 -29.79
N GLY A 693 44.28 23.27 -30.38
CA GLY A 693 45.26 24.24 -29.88
C GLY A 693 46.71 23.93 -30.27
N THR A 694 46.95 22.83 -31.00
CA THR A 694 48.28 22.40 -31.47
C THR A 694 48.31 22.30 -33.00
N GLU A 695 47.57 21.35 -33.57
CA GLU A 695 47.45 21.13 -35.02
C GLU A 695 46.23 21.82 -35.63
N ALA A 696 45.21 22.05 -34.81
CA ALA A 696 43.97 22.72 -35.17
C ALA A 696 43.70 23.89 -34.21
N PRO A 697 42.85 24.86 -34.57
CA PRO A 697 42.47 25.92 -33.66
C PRO A 697 41.81 25.38 -32.37
N PRO A 698 41.81 26.16 -31.26
CA PRO A 698 41.21 25.72 -30.01
C PRO A 698 39.75 25.28 -30.16
N LEU A 699 39.37 24.22 -29.44
CA LEU A 699 37.98 23.75 -29.41
C LEU A 699 37.13 24.73 -28.61
N ARG A 700 36.09 25.28 -29.23
CA ARG A 700 35.16 26.23 -28.58
C ARG A 700 33.73 25.70 -28.49
N GLY A 701 33.33 24.78 -29.36
CA GLY A 701 31.96 24.27 -29.36
C GLY A 701 31.87 22.78 -29.60
N LEU A 702 30.92 22.15 -28.92
CA LEU A 702 30.61 20.74 -29.09
C LEU A 702 29.10 20.52 -29.23
N LEU A 703 28.72 19.72 -30.23
CA LEU A 703 27.34 19.25 -30.45
C LEU A 703 27.33 17.71 -30.44
N HIS A 704 26.74 17.13 -29.40
CA HIS A 704 26.64 15.68 -29.25
C HIS A 704 25.30 15.15 -29.79
N ALA A 705 25.30 14.73 -31.06
CA ALA A 705 24.15 14.17 -31.76
C ALA A 705 24.30 12.66 -32.09
N ALA A 706 25.26 11.97 -31.46
CA ALA A 706 25.42 10.53 -31.65
C ALA A 706 24.27 9.78 -30.95
N ALA A 707 23.63 8.86 -31.68
CA ALA A 707 22.55 8.05 -31.15
C ALA A 707 22.52 6.68 -31.83
N VAL A 708 22.05 5.69 -31.10
CA VAL A 708 21.57 4.40 -31.60
C VAL A 708 20.19 4.21 -30.99
N ILE A 709 19.24 3.76 -31.79
CA ILE A 709 17.86 3.55 -31.37
C ILE A 709 17.46 2.13 -31.75
N HIS A 710 16.85 1.43 -30.81
CA HIS A 710 16.25 0.11 -31.00
C HIS A 710 14.82 0.17 -30.47
N LEU A 711 13.84 -0.16 -31.30
CA LEU A 711 12.45 -0.26 -30.89
C LEU A 711 12.19 -1.69 -30.40
N GLN A 712 12.31 -1.90 -29.10
CA GLN A 712 12.04 -3.20 -28.50
C GLN A 712 11.47 -3.04 -27.08
N SER A 713 10.40 -3.78 -26.79
CA SER A 713 9.78 -3.78 -25.46
C SER A 713 10.75 -4.24 -24.37
N LEU A 714 10.54 -3.80 -23.13
CA LEU A 714 11.30 -4.26 -21.96
C LEU A 714 11.25 -5.78 -21.81
N ARG A 715 10.12 -6.39 -22.21
CA ARG A 715 9.92 -7.84 -22.17
C ARG A 715 10.84 -8.61 -23.13
N GLU A 716 11.16 -8.02 -24.29
CA GLU A 716 11.85 -8.74 -25.38
C GLU A 716 13.31 -8.32 -25.56
N THR A 717 13.69 -7.13 -25.09
CA THR A 717 15.07 -6.64 -25.23
C THR A 717 16.06 -7.48 -24.42
N THR A 718 17.30 -7.55 -24.90
CA THR A 718 18.39 -8.24 -24.19
C THR A 718 19.29 -7.23 -23.51
N LEU A 719 20.01 -7.66 -22.47
CA LEU A 719 20.94 -6.80 -21.74
C LEU A 719 22.02 -6.23 -22.67
N GLU A 720 22.53 -7.03 -23.60
CA GLU A 720 23.57 -6.63 -24.55
C GLU A 720 23.08 -5.53 -25.50
N LYS A 721 21.86 -5.68 -26.04
CA LYS A 721 21.24 -4.66 -26.90
C LYS A 721 20.98 -3.37 -26.13
N PHE A 722 20.43 -3.49 -24.91
CA PHE A 722 20.17 -2.36 -24.04
C PHE A 722 21.46 -1.59 -23.74
N GLN A 723 22.52 -2.29 -23.33
CA GLN A 723 23.83 -1.70 -23.07
C GLN A 723 24.44 -1.04 -24.32
N ALA A 724 24.35 -1.70 -25.48
CA ALA A 724 24.85 -1.16 -26.74
C ALA A 724 24.19 0.18 -27.12
N ALA A 725 22.88 0.34 -26.86
CA ALA A 725 22.15 1.59 -27.09
C ALA A 725 22.53 2.71 -26.12
N LEU A 726 22.89 2.38 -24.87
CA LEU A 726 23.39 3.37 -23.90
C LEU A 726 24.74 3.95 -24.32
N ARG A 727 25.62 3.15 -24.93
CA ARG A 727 27.04 3.52 -25.14
C ARG A 727 27.28 4.92 -25.73
N PRO A 728 26.72 5.29 -26.91
CA PRO A 728 27.08 6.55 -27.56
C PRO A 728 26.67 7.78 -26.73
N LYS A 729 25.55 7.71 -26.02
CA LYS A 729 24.99 8.84 -25.27
C LYS A 729 25.47 8.88 -23.82
N LEU A 730 25.56 7.73 -23.16
CA LEU A 730 25.99 7.65 -21.78
C LEU A 730 27.53 7.73 -21.70
N TYR A 731 28.21 6.67 -22.15
CA TYR A 731 29.68 6.60 -22.08
C TYR A 731 30.35 7.62 -23.00
N GLY A 732 29.77 7.88 -24.18
CA GLY A 732 30.26 8.95 -25.05
C GLY A 732 30.21 10.33 -24.38
N THR A 733 29.11 10.67 -23.73
CA THR A 733 29.03 11.94 -22.98
C THR A 733 29.94 11.95 -21.78
N TRP A 734 30.15 10.81 -21.11
CA TRP A 734 31.14 10.69 -20.04
C TRP A 734 32.55 11.05 -20.54
N VAL A 735 32.99 10.48 -21.67
CA VAL A 735 34.30 10.75 -22.28
C VAL A 735 34.41 12.22 -22.69
N LEU A 736 33.38 12.74 -23.36
CA LEU A 736 33.34 14.15 -23.76
C LEU A 736 33.36 15.09 -22.56
N HIS A 737 32.64 14.77 -21.49
CA HIS A 737 32.68 15.52 -20.25
C HIS A 737 34.10 15.57 -19.69
N HIS A 738 34.74 14.41 -19.55
CA HIS A 738 36.08 14.26 -18.99
C HIS A 738 37.14 15.05 -19.78
N LEU A 739 37.14 14.93 -21.11
CA LEU A 739 38.14 15.57 -21.98
C LEU A 739 37.92 17.08 -22.17
N THR A 740 36.76 17.62 -21.77
CA THR A 740 36.42 19.05 -21.95
C THR A 740 36.46 19.86 -20.65
N GLN A 741 36.76 19.28 -19.49
CA GLN A 741 36.73 20.01 -18.21
C GLN A 741 37.69 21.21 -18.17
N LYS A 742 38.83 21.12 -18.87
CA LYS A 742 39.85 22.18 -18.93
C LYS A 742 39.81 22.99 -20.23
N GLN A 743 38.85 22.71 -21.12
CA GLN A 743 38.69 23.41 -22.38
C GLN A 743 37.80 24.64 -22.18
N ALA A 744 38.19 25.79 -22.73
CA ALA A 744 37.43 27.02 -22.66
C ALA A 744 36.28 27.02 -23.69
N LEU A 745 35.35 26.07 -23.56
CA LEU A 745 34.20 25.96 -24.44
C LEU A 745 33.22 27.13 -24.24
N ASP A 746 32.65 27.61 -25.33
CA ASP A 746 31.54 28.55 -25.34
C ASP A 746 30.20 27.79 -25.20
N PHE A 747 30.11 26.59 -25.79
CA PHE A 747 28.94 25.73 -25.65
C PHE A 747 29.27 24.24 -25.70
N PHE A 748 28.47 23.46 -24.96
CA PHE A 748 28.48 22.01 -24.94
C PHE A 748 27.03 21.54 -25.00
N VAL A 749 26.56 21.15 -26.19
CA VAL A 749 25.15 20.88 -26.43
C VAL A 749 24.91 19.39 -26.58
N LEU A 750 23.98 18.87 -25.80
CA LEU A 750 23.58 17.48 -25.80
C LEU A 750 22.21 17.35 -26.46
N PHE A 751 22.12 16.55 -27.53
CA PHE A 751 20.85 16.29 -28.22
C PHE A 751 20.13 15.16 -27.51
N SER A 752 19.36 15.52 -26.49
CA SER A 752 18.44 14.63 -25.79
C SER A 752 17.13 14.49 -26.57
N SER A 753 16.11 13.87 -25.97
CA SER A 753 14.80 13.64 -26.59
C SER A 753 13.67 13.83 -25.58
N THR A 754 12.48 14.17 -26.06
CA THR A 754 11.25 14.15 -25.25
C THR A 754 10.97 12.78 -24.63
N THR A 755 11.52 11.69 -25.17
CA THR A 755 11.41 10.34 -24.59
C THR A 755 12.02 10.25 -23.19
N ALA A 756 13.05 11.04 -22.88
CA ALA A 756 13.60 11.10 -21.52
C ALA A 756 12.53 11.61 -20.54
N LEU A 757 11.72 12.60 -20.93
CA LEU A 757 10.72 13.25 -20.08
C LEU A 757 9.38 12.51 -20.04
N LEU A 758 8.87 12.12 -21.22
CA LEU A 758 7.55 11.52 -21.39
C LEU A 758 7.58 10.00 -21.28
N GLY A 759 8.73 9.37 -21.51
CA GLY A 759 8.80 7.95 -21.85
C GLY A 759 8.26 7.69 -23.26
N ALA A 760 8.60 6.53 -23.82
CA ALA A 760 7.97 5.96 -25.00
C ALA A 760 8.08 4.44 -24.90
N SER A 761 6.97 3.74 -25.14
CA SER A 761 6.96 2.28 -25.17
C SER A 761 7.96 1.77 -26.20
N ALA A 762 8.63 0.67 -25.86
CA ALA A 762 9.71 0.04 -26.61
C ALA A 762 11.00 0.88 -26.76
N MET A 763 11.20 1.90 -25.91
CA MET A 763 12.37 2.82 -25.98
C MET A 763 13.04 3.04 -24.61
N ALA A 764 13.05 2.02 -23.75
CA ALA A 764 13.60 2.14 -22.39
C ALA A 764 15.10 2.49 -22.37
N ASP A 765 15.89 1.88 -23.25
CA ASP A 765 17.31 2.16 -23.43
C ASP A 765 17.56 3.61 -23.88
N TYR A 766 16.80 4.07 -24.87
CA TYR A 766 16.90 5.43 -25.40
C TYR A 766 16.47 6.47 -24.36
N ALA A 767 15.38 6.22 -23.62
CA ALA A 767 14.94 7.09 -22.54
C ALA A 767 16.00 7.18 -21.43
N ALA A 768 16.57 6.04 -21.01
CA ALA A 768 17.65 5.97 -20.03
C ALA A 768 18.90 6.74 -20.49
N ALA A 769 19.32 6.54 -21.74
CA ALA A 769 20.50 7.20 -22.29
C ALA A 769 20.33 8.72 -22.39
N ASN A 770 19.15 9.20 -22.79
CA ASN A 770 18.85 10.62 -22.88
C ASN A 770 18.69 11.27 -21.51
N GLN A 771 18.14 10.57 -20.52
CA GLN A 771 18.05 11.07 -19.15
C GLN A 771 19.44 11.27 -18.51
N PHE A 772 20.46 10.48 -18.90
CA PHE A 772 21.85 10.75 -18.54
C PHE A 772 22.37 12.07 -19.13
N LEU A 773 22.04 12.38 -20.38
CA LEU A 773 22.43 13.65 -21.01
C LEU A 773 21.88 14.84 -20.23
N ASP A 774 20.59 14.75 -19.88
CA ASP A 774 19.90 15.78 -19.10
C ASP A 774 20.60 16.01 -17.76
N ALA A 775 20.86 14.93 -17.01
CA ALA A 775 21.55 14.99 -15.74
C ALA A 775 23.00 15.50 -15.89
N CYS A 776 23.74 15.07 -16.91
CA CYS A 776 25.09 15.54 -17.15
C CYS A 776 25.14 17.06 -17.42
N ALA A 777 24.13 17.62 -18.11
CA ALA A 777 24.07 19.06 -18.34
C ALA A 777 23.89 19.85 -17.04
N HIS A 778 23.00 19.40 -16.15
CA HIS A 778 22.84 19.97 -14.81
C HIS A 778 24.13 19.85 -13.98
N ALA A 779 24.77 18.66 -13.98
CA ALA A 779 26.02 18.43 -13.26
C ALA A 779 27.16 19.34 -13.75
N ARG A 780 27.31 19.50 -15.08
CA ARG A 780 28.30 20.42 -15.67
C ARG A 780 28.05 21.87 -15.28
N ARG A 781 26.79 22.32 -15.35
CA ARG A 781 26.41 23.68 -14.98
C ARG A 781 26.65 23.97 -13.50
N HIS A 782 26.40 22.99 -12.63
CA HIS A 782 26.72 23.11 -11.20
C HIS A 782 28.23 23.29 -10.96
N SER A 783 29.07 22.68 -11.80
CA SER A 783 30.54 22.87 -11.78
C SER A 783 31.03 24.11 -12.55
N GLY A 784 30.14 25.01 -12.97
CA GLY A 784 30.48 26.22 -13.72
C GLY A 784 30.89 25.99 -15.19
N LEU A 785 30.76 24.76 -15.70
CA LEU A 785 31.07 24.42 -17.09
C LEU A 785 29.84 24.64 -17.99
N PRO A 786 30.02 25.02 -19.27
CA PRO A 786 28.91 25.12 -20.20
C PRO A 786 28.30 23.75 -20.44
N ALA A 787 26.96 23.70 -20.44
CA ALA A 787 26.19 22.57 -20.94
C ALA A 787 24.73 22.98 -21.22
N LEU A 788 24.16 22.44 -22.29
CA LEU A 788 22.74 22.56 -22.59
C LEU A 788 22.24 21.20 -23.11
N SER A 789 21.33 20.56 -22.38
CA SER A 789 20.59 19.42 -22.90
C SER A 789 19.28 19.89 -23.54
N ILE A 790 19.01 19.44 -24.75
CA ILE A 790 17.76 19.78 -25.45
C ILE A 790 16.96 18.50 -25.67
N ASN A 791 15.81 18.39 -25.02
CA ASN A 791 14.87 17.29 -25.22
C ASN A 791 14.06 17.55 -26.50
N TRP A 792 14.59 17.12 -27.65
CA TRP A 792 13.95 17.32 -28.95
C TRP A 792 12.73 16.43 -29.16
N GLY A 793 11.67 17.03 -29.71
CA GLY A 793 10.57 16.31 -30.37
C GLY A 793 10.96 15.82 -31.77
N THR A 794 9.97 15.40 -32.55
CA THR A 794 10.18 14.85 -33.90
C THR A 794 10.60 15.93 -34.90
N TRP A 795 11.53 15.63 -35.81
CA TRP A 795 11.91 16.52 -36.94
C TRP A 795 11.51 15.88 -38.27
N GLU A 796 11.12 16.68 -39.27
CA GLU A 796 10.72 16.18 -40.60
C GLU A 796 11.84 15.41 -41.34
N LYS A 797 13.10 15.83 -41.19
CA LYS A 797 14.26 15.25 -41.89
C LYS A 797 15.08 14.28 -41.03
N MET A 798 14.48 13.70 -39.99
CA MET A 798 15.21 12.81 -39.08
C MET A 798 15.37 11.40 -39.68
N ARG A 799 16.55 11.09 -40.23
CA ARG A 799 16.91 9.75 -40.75
C ARG A 799 16.99 8.65 -39.67
N LEU A 800 16.69 8.95 -38.42
CA LEU A 800 16.79 8.03 -37.29
C LEU A 800 15.55 7.14 -37.13
N PHE A 801 14.41 7.56 -37.68
CA PHE A 801 13.15 6.83 -37.62
C PHE A 801 12.64 6.53 -39.03
N SER A 802 12.00 5.39 -39.19
CA SER A 802 11.24 5.08 -40.41
C SER A 802 10.05 6.03 -40.56
N THR A 803 9.52 6.17 -41.78
CA THR A 803 8.31 6.96 -42.03
C THR A 803 7.13 6.49 -41.19
N ALA A 804 6.97 5.17 -41.03
CA ALA A 804 5.92 4.59 -40.20
C ALA A 804 6.04 4.96 -38.70
N GLU A 805 7.27 5.04 -38.18
CA GLU A 805 7.53 5.45 -36.79
C GLU A 805 7.25 6.95 -36.57
N GLN A 806 7.58 7.79 -37.55
CA GLN A 806 7.25 9.22 -37.51
C GLN A 806 5.73 9.43 -37.54
N GLU A 807 5.00 8.67 -38.36
CA GLU A 807 3.54 8.69 -38.38
C GLU A 807 2.94 8.22 -37.05
N MET A 808 3.53 7.21 -36.41
CA MET A 808 3.08 6.73 -35.10
C MET A 808 3.27 7.82 -34.02
N ALA A 809 4.41 8.51 -34.02
CA ALA A 809 4.66 9.64 -33.12
C ALA A 809 3.68 10.81 -33.38
N ALA A 810 3.37 11.09 -34.64
CA ALA A 810 2.37 12.11 -34.98
C ALA A 810 0.97 11.73 -34.47
N ARG A 811 0.61 10.44 -34.55
CA ARG A 811 -0.67 9.92 -34.01
C ARG A 811 -0.75 9.97 -32.48
N SER A 812 0.39 9.99 -31.78
CA SER A 812 0.44 10.22 -30.33
C SER A 812 0.53 11.69 -29.94
N GLY A 813 0.39 12.62 -30.89
CA GLY A 813 0.34 14.07 -30.65
C GLY A 813 1.70 14.77 -30.73
N LEU A 814 2.80 14.08 -31.07
CA LEU A 814 4.12 14.68 -31.29
C LEU A 814 4.32 14.97 -32.79
N ARG A 815 4.08 16.22 -33.20
CA ARG A 815 4.14 16.63 -34.61
C ARG A 815 5.59 16.80 -35.09
N PRO A 816 5.92 16.41 -36.33
CA PRO A 816 7.22 16.70 -36.93
C PRO A 816 7.45 18.21 -37.08
N MET A 817 8.61 18.68 -36.62
CA MET A 817 9.03 20.07 -36.76
C MET A 817 9.91 20.27 -38.01
N PRO A 818 9.74 21.38 -38.76
CA PRO A 818 10.69 21.79 -39.78
C PRO A 818 12.09 22.01 -39.19
N ALA A 819 13.11 21.54 -39.89
CA ALA A 819 14.50 21.62 -39.41
C ALA A 819 14.97 23.07 -39.23
N GLU A 820 14.51 23.96 -40.11
CA GLU A 820 14.82 25.39 -40.10
C GLU A 820 14.28 26.05 -38.82
N SER A 821 13.05 25.73 -38.41
CA SER A 821 12.44 26.21 -37.16
C SER A 821 13.16 25.67 -35.93
N ALA A 822 13.56 24.41 -35.94
CA ALA A 822 14.29 23.79 -34.84
C ALA A 822 15.69 24.41 -34.67
N LEU A 823 16.42 24.65 -35.77
CA LEU A 823 17.72 25.33 -35.76
C LEU A 823 17.63 26.80 -35.35
N ALA A 824 16.58 27.51 -35.78
CA ALA A 824 16.30 28.87 -35.30
C ALA A 824 16.07 28.88 -33.78
N THR A 825 15.33 27.90 -33.26
CA THR A 825 15.11 27.78 -31.81
C THR A 825 16.39 27.42 -31.06
N LEU A 826 17.23 26.53 -31.62
CA LEU A 826 18.56 26.20 -31.08
C LEU A 826 19.40 27.47 -30.86
N GLN A 827 19.42 28.38 -31.84
CA GLN A 827 20.14 29.65 -31.73
C GLN A 827 19.65 30.51 -30.55
N HIS A 828 18.34 30.54 -30.29
CA HIS A 828 17.77 31.28 -29.16
C HIS A 828 18.14 30.64 -27.81
N VAL A 829 18.01 29.32 -27.69
CA VAL A 829 18.27 28.64 -26.40
C VAL A 829 19.75 28.54 -26.06
N LEU A 830 20.65 28.57 -27.06
CA LEU A 830 22.09 28.67 -26.86
C LEU A 830 22.50 29.94 -26.12
N ALA A 831 21.73 31.02 -26.27
CA ALA A 831 21.96 32.27 -25.56
C ALA A 831 21.35 32.31 -24.13
N SER A 832 20.69 31.23 -23.69
CA SER A 832 20.06 31.15 -22.38
C SER A 832 20.96 30.53 -21.31
N ASP A 833 20.67 30.83 -20.04
CA ASP A 833 21.34 30.21 -18.88
C ASP A 833 20.73 28.85 -18.49
N LEU A 834 19.93 28.25 -19.37
CA LEU A 834 19.25 26.99 -19.06
C LEU A 834 20.21 25.80 -19.14
N PRO A 835 20.19 24.89 -18.16
CA PRO A 835 20.86 23.59 -18.27
C PRO A 835 20.10 22.63 -19.19
N GLN A 836 18.78 22.75 -19.26
CA GLN A 836 17.89 21.81 -19.94
C GLN A 836 16.62 22.51 -20.45
N ILE A 837 16.16 22.15 -21.66
CA ILE A 837 14.87 22.59 -22.21
C ILE A 837 14.29 21.55 -23.16
N ALA A 838 12.96 21.40 -23.17
CA ALA A 838 12.25 20.61 -24.19
C ALA A 838 11.77 21.49 -25.34
N ILE A 839 12.02 21.06 -26.58
CA ILE A 839 11.56 21.74 -27.78
C ILE A 839 10.83 20.71 -28.64
N ALA A 840 9.51 20.84 -28.72
CA ALA A 840 8.65 19.95 -29.49
C ALA A 840 7.38 20.69 -29.93
N ASP A 841 6.86 20.31 -31.09
CA ASP A 841 5.51 20.67 -31.50
C ASP A 841 4.54 19.59 -31.01
N VAL A 842 3.62 19.97 -30.13
CA VAL A 842 2.78 19.03 -29.37
C VAL A 842 1.31 19.41 -29.48
N ASP A 843 0.49 18.47 -29.92
CA ASP A 843 -0.95 18.47 -29.66
C ASP A 843 -1.20 17.86 -28.28
N TRP A 844 -1.35 18.72 -27.27
CA TRP A 844 -1.53 18.32 -25.88
C TRP A 844 -2.82 17.53 -25.64
N SER A 845 -3.85 17.74 -26.45
CA SER A 845 -5.12 17.03 -26.32
C SER A 845 -4.96 15.55 -26.71
N THR A 846 -4.30 15.32 -27.84
CA THR A 846 -3.99 13.97 -28.35
C THR A 846 -2.94 13.28 -27.47
N LEU A 847 -1.86 13.99 -27.12
CA LEU A 847 -0.76 13.43 -26.32
C LEU A 847 -1.23 13.01 -24.93
N LYS A 848 -1.94 13.89 -24.21
CA LYS A 848 -2.43 13.57 -22.86
C LYS A 848 -3.36 12.36 -22.90
N SER A 849 -4.28 12.33 -23.86
CA SER A 849 -5.20 11.19 -24.05
C SER A 849 -4.46 9.88 -24.32
N ALA A 850 -3.41 9.90 -25.16
CA ALA A 850 -2.63 8.71 -25.49
C ALA A 850 -1.83 8.19 -24.28
N TYR A 851 -1.16 9.09 -23.55
CA TYR A 851 -0.28 8.72 -22.44
C TYR A 851 -1.02 8.41 -21.13
N GLU A 852 -2.25 8.90 -20.96
CA GLU A 852 -3.07 8.64 -19.77
C GLU A 852 -4.11 7.52 -19.95
N ALA A 853 -4.15 6.88 -21.12
CA ALA A 853 -5.15 5.87 -21.46
C ALA A 853 -5.22 4.68 -20.49
N ARG A 854 -4.08 4.26 -19.92
CA ARG A 854 -4.00 3.15 -18.96
C ARG A 854 -3.90 3.60 -17.50
N ARG A 855 -3.46 4.84 -17.25
CA ARG A 855 -3.14 5.37 -15.92
C ARG A 855 -2.95 6.89 -16.00
N ARG A 856 -3.46 7.63 -15.00
CA ARG A 856 -3.21 9.08 -14.83
C ARG A 856 -1.71 9.41 -14.74
N ARG A 857 -1.27 10.55 -15.31
CA ARG A 857 0.12 11.00 -15.25
C ARG A 857 0.23 12.45 -14.76
N PRO A 858 0.37 12.68 -13.43
CA PRO A 858 0.42 14.03 -12.85
C PRO A 858 1.51 14.94 -13.42
N PHE A 859 2.58 14.37 -13.99
CA PHE A 859 3.62 15.12 -14.70
C PHE A 859 3.07 16.04 -15.81
N LEU A 860 1.95 15.67 -16.44
CA LEU A 860 1.29 16.42 -17.51
C LEU A 860 0.17 17.35 -17.01
N ASP A 861 -0.01 17.46 -15.69
CA ASP A 861 -0.96 18.41 -15.11
C ASP A 861 -0.57 19.84 -15.47
N GLY A 862 -1.55 20.64 -15.88
CA GLY A 862 -1.35 22.02 -16.33
C GLY A 862 -1.02 22.18 -17.82
N MET A 863 -0.87 21.10 -18.59
CA MET A 863 -0.54 21.18 -20.03
C MET A 863 -1.74 21.26 -20.99
N THR A 864 -2.97 21.35 -20.47
CA THR A 864 -4.16 21.61 -21.29
C THR A 864 -4.20 23.07 -21.74
N ASP A 865 -4.55 23.32 -23.01
CA ASP A 865 -4.58 24.68 -23.56
C ASP A 865 -5.52 25.59 -22.78
N ALA A 866 -4.94 26.56 -22.08
CA ALA A 866 -5.61 27.79 -21.71
C ALA A 866 -5.86 28.60 -23.00
N ALA A 867 -6.98 28.35 -23.65
CA ALA A 867 -7.72 29.44 -24.28
C ALA A 867 -8.53 30.13 -23.17
N PRO A 868 -8.60 31.48 -23.10
CA PRO A 868 -9.57 32.13 -22.22
C PRO A 868 -10.95 31.60 -22.57
N ALA A 869 -11.77 31.35 -21.54
CA ALA A 869 -13.14 30.92 -21.68
C ALA A 869 -13.94 31.95 -22.51
N VAL A 870 -13.89 31.79 -23.83
CA VAL A 870 -14.97 32.21 -24.71
C VAL A 870 -15.97 31.07 -24.59
N GLU A 871 -17.16 31.39 -24.10
CA GLU A 871 -18.34 30.54 -24.18
C GLU A 871 -18.52 30.07 -25.63
N SER A 872 -17.90 28.93 -25.96
CA SER A 872 -18.22 28.19 -27.15
C SER A 872 -19.42 27.34 -26.80
N LYS A 873 -20.59 27.78 -27.27
CA LYS A 873 -21.78 26.95 -27.37
C LYS A 873 -21.36 25.55 -27.84
N PRO A 874 -21.86 24.47 -27.21
CA PRO A 874 -21.48 23.13 -27.61
C PRO A 874 -21.86 22.93 -29.07
N ALA A 875 -20.84 22.68 -29.90
CA ALA A 875 -21.03 22.14 -31.23
C ALA A 875 -21.58 20.72 -31.05
N THR A 876 -22.88 20.59 -31.32
CA THR A 876 -23.66 19.37 -31.46
C THR A 876 -22.94 18.31 -32.28
N GLY A 877 -22.88 17.06 -31.78
CA GLY A 877 -22.45 15.94 -32.64
C GLY A 877 -22.07 14.59 -32.01
N LYS A 878 -22.17 14.37 -30.70
CA LYS A 878 -22.20 13.00 -30.13
C LYS A 878 -23.61 12.72 -29.67
N ILE A 879 -24.34 11.92 -30.44
CA ILE A 879 -25.60 11.34 -29.98
C ILE A 879 -25.21 10.30 -28.93
N ASP A 880 -25.59 10.55 -27.69
CA ASP A 880 -25.57 9.54 -26.64
C ASP A 880 -26.67 8.52 -26.95
N ILE A 881 -26.28 7.33 -27.40
CA ILE A 881 -27.20 6.27 -27.81
C ILE A 881 -28.10 5.84 -26.64
N LEU A 882 -27.63 5.92 -25.38
CA LEU A 882 -28.44 5.59 -24.22
C LEU A 882 -29.58 6.59 -24.02
N THR A 883 -29.28 7.89 -24.16
CA THR A 883 -30.30 8.96 -24.13
C THR A 883 -31.28 8.83 -25.30
N GLN A 884 -30.79 8.51 -26.50
CA GLN A 884 -31.65 8.31 -27.68
C GLN A 884 -32.59 7.11 -27.48
N LEU A 885 -32.08 5.96 -27.00
CA LEU A 885 -32.89 4.76 -26.74
C LEU A 885 -33.92 4.96 -25.63
N GLN A 886 -33.63 5.78 -24.61
CA GLN A 886 -34.61 6.14 -23.58
C GLN A 886 -35.78 6.97 -24.13
N GLN A 887 -35.52 7.83 -25.11
CA GLN A 887 -36.51 8.73 -25.73
C GLN A 887 -37.29 8.07 -26.87
N THR A 888 -36.78 6.97 -27.45
CA THR A 888 -37.48 6.19 -28.47
C THR A 888 -38.58 5.30 -27.85
N PRO A 889 -39.78 5.21 -28.44
CA PRO A 889 -40.83 4.27 -28.01
C PRO A 889 -40.35 2.82 -27.99
N PRO A 890 -40.80 1.96 -27.04
CA PRO A 890 -40.31 0.60 -26.88
C PRO A 890 -40.26 -0.23 -28.17
N ASP A 891 -41.29 -0.11 -29.02
CA ASP A 891 -41.43 -0.87 -30.27
C ASP A 891 -40.39 -0.48 -31.33
N ASP A 892 -39.85 0.73 -31.28
CA ASP A 892 -38.89 1.27 -32.27
C ASP A 892 -37.42 1.18 -31.80
N ARG A 893 -37.18 0.84 -30.52
CA ARG A 893 -35.82 0.83 -29.92
C ARG A 893 -34.88 -0.17 -30.56
N GLN A 894 -35.40 -1.33 -30.97
CA GLN A 894 -34.58 -2.38 -31.59
C GLN A 894 -34.06 -1.95 -32.96
N GLU A 895 -34.87 -1.21 -33.74
CA GLU A 895 -34.44 -0.68 -35.04
C GLU A 895 -33.37 0.42 -34.88
N VAL A 896 -33.54 1.31 -33.88
CA VAL A 896 -32.54 2.34 -33.57
C VAL A 896 -31.21 1.73 -33.11
N LEU A 897 -31.26 0.68 -32.28
CA LEU A 897 -30.06 -0.05 -31.84
C LEU A 897 -29.37 -0.76 -33.02
N LEU A 898 -30.13 -1.40 -33.91
CA LEU A 898 -29.61 -2.06 -35.10
C LEU A 898 -28.88 -1.07 -36.01
N GLN A 899 -29.49 0.09 -36.29
CA GLN A 899 -28.88 1.15 -37.11
C GLN A 899 -27.60 1.71 -36.47
N PHE A 900 -27.58 1.82 -35.14
CA PHE A 900 -26.39 2.24 -34.41
C PHE A 900 -25.24 1.24 -34.55
N VAL A 901 -25.50 -0.07 -34.34
CA VAL A 901 -24.48 -1.12 -34.49
C VAL A 901 -23.99 -1.20 -35.95
N GLN A 902 -24.88 -1.08 -36.93
CA GLN A 902 -24.51 -0.98 -38.35
C GLN A 902 -23.58 0.21 -38.61
N THR A 903 -23.85 1.36 -38.00
CA THR A 903 -23.03 2.57 -38.16
C THR A 903 -21.63 2.40 -37.55
N GLN A 904 -21.53 1.75 -36.38
CA GLN A 904 -20.22 1.47 -35.78
C GLN A 904 -19.44 0.43 -36.61
N ALA A 905 -20.09 -0.62 -37.10
CA ALA A 905 -19.47 -1.61 -37.97
C ALA A 905 -18.97 -0.99 -39.29
N ALA A 906 -19.77 -0.15 -39.93
CA ALA A 906 -19.38 0.56 -41.16
C ALA A 906 -18.13 1.43 -40.95
N ARG A 907 -18.06 2.17 -39.84
CA ARG A 907 -16.91 3.02 -39.50
C ARG A 907 -15.62 2.24 -39.29
N VAL A 908 -15.73 1.07 -38.67
CA VAL A 908 -14.58 0.19 -38.42
C VAL A 908 -14.09 -0.46 -39.71
N LEU A 909 -15.01 -0.83 -40.60
CA LEU A 909 -14.71 -1.42 -41.91
C LEU A 909 -14.33 -0.38 -42.99
N GLY A 910 -14.37 0.91 -42.68
CA GLY A 910 -14.09 1.98 -43.65
C GLY A 910 -15.15 2.13 -44.75
N ILE A 911 -16.37 1.65 -44.52
CA ILE A 911 -17.48 1.69 -45.48
C ILE A 911 -18.22 3.03 -45.34
N ALA A 912 -18.37 3.75 -46.45
CA ALA A 912 -18.89 5.13 -46.46
C ALA A 912 -20.37 5.27 -46.07
N SER A 913 -21.18 4.20 -46.16
CA SER A 913 -22.59 4.21 -45.77
C SER A 913 -22.98 2.94 -45.02
N ALA A 914 -23.62 3.11 -43.85
CA ALA A 914 -24.13 2.01 -43.03
C ALA A 914 -25.42 1.39 -43.58
N GLN A 915 -26.19 2.13 -44.40
CA GLN A 915 -27.49 1.70 -44.93
C GLN A 915 -27.40 0.57 -45.98
N GLY A 916 -26.20 0.28 -46.49
CA GLY A 916 -25.95 -0.81 -47.44
C GLY A 916 -25.40 -2.09 -46.81
N LEU A 917 -25.22 -2.12 -45.48
CA LEU A 917 -24.72 -3.31 -44.78
C LEU A 917 -25.87 -4.27 -44.50
N ASP A 918 -25.82 -5.46 -45.10
CA ASP A 918 -26.71 -6.56 -44.76
C ASP A 918 -26.45 -7.01 -43.31
N PRO A 919 -27.40 -6.80 -42.37
CA PRO A 919 -27.17 -7.13 -40.96
C PRO A 919 -27.08 -8.63 -40.68
N ALA A 920 -27.45 -9.51 -41.61
CA ALA A 920 -27.31 -10.96 -41.49
C ALA A 920 -25.94 -11.48 -41.97
N ARG A 921 -25.20 -10.68 -42.76
CA ARG A 921 -23.90 -11.06 -43.30
C ARG A 921 -22.82 -11.06 -42.21
N GLY A 922 -21.89 -12.01 -42.28
CA GLY A 922 -20.84 -12.16 -41.26
C GLY A 922 -19.81 -11.02 -41.27
N PHE A 923 -19.35 -10.57 -40.09
CA PHE A 923 -18.33 -9.53 -39.96
C PHE A 923 -17.02 -9.89 -40.66
N PHE A 924 -16.54 -11.12 -40.52
CA PHE A 924 -15.31 -11.60 -41.17
C PHE A 924 -15.45 -11.69 -42.70
N GLU A 925 -16.64 -12.03 -43.19
CA GLU A 925 -16.94 -12.02 -44.64
C GLU A 925 -16.98 -10.62 -45.24
N MET A 926 -17.12 -9.59 -44.39
CA MET A 926 -17.06 -8.17 -44.76
C MET A 926 -15.67 -7.56 -44.57
N GLY A 927 -14.64 -8.38 -44.28
CA GLY A 927 -13.26 -7.95 -44.14
C GLY A 927 -12.87 -7.50 -42.73
N MET A 928 -13.69 -7.80 -41.71
CA MET A 928 -13.29 -7.62 -40.31
C MET A 928 -12.20 -8.63 -39.94
N ASP A 929 -11.14 -8.15 -39.29
CA ASP A 929 -10.02 -8.93 -38.75
C ASP A 929 -9.95 -8.81 -37.21
N SER A 930 -8.93 -9.40 -36.60
CA SER A 930 -8.76 -9.39 -35.14
C SER A 930 -8.55 -7.98 -34.56
N LEU A 931 -7.96 -7.04 -35.32
CA LEU A 931 -7.69 -5.68 -34.85
C LEU A 931 -8.96 -4.82 -34.93
N THR A 932 -9.67 -4.90 -36.04
CA THR A 932 -10.95 -4.20 -36.27
C THR A 932 -12.07 -4.74 -35.37
N SER A 933 -12.06 -6.05 -35.04
CA SER A 933 -12.94 -6.64 -34.03
C SER A 933 -12.78 -5.99 -32.64
N VAL A 934 -11.54 -5.72 -32.23
CA VAL A 934 -11.23 -5.05 -30.95
C VAL A 934 -11.69 -3.58 -30.98
N GLU A 935 -11.52 -2.89 -32.11
CA GLU A 935 -11.96 -1.50 -32.26
C GLU A 935 -13.50 -1.39 -32.25
N LEU A 936 -14.24 -2.30 -32.90
CA LEU A 936 -15.70 -2.34 -32.83
C LEU A 936 -16.17 -2.57 -31.39
N ARG A 937 -15.56 -3.53 -30.69
CA ARG A 937 -15.84 -3.79 -29.28
C ARG A 937 -15.61 -2.53 -28.43
N ARG A 938 -14.46 -1.88 -28.54
CA ARG A 938 -14.11 -0.66 -27.79
C ARG A 938 -15.11 0.47 -28.02
N ARG A 939 -15.59 0.64 -29.26
CA ARG A 939 -16.60 1.64 -29.62
C ARG A 939 -17.96 1.36 -28.99
N LEU A 940 -18.37 0.09 -28.95
CA LEU A 940 -19.60 -0.33 -28.29
C LEU A 940 -19.48 -0.19 -26.76
N GLU A 941 -18.39 -0.66 -26.14
CA GLU A 941 -18.11 -0.48 -24.70
C GLU A 941 -18.15 1.00 -24.30
N SER A 942 -17.54 1.88 -25.10
CA SER A 942 -17.56 3.33 -24.86
C SER A 942 -18.96 3.96 -24.98
N SER A 943 -19.88 3.32 -25.70
CA SER A 943 -21.22 3.86 -25.94
C SER A 943 -22.25 3.34 -24.92
N PHE A 944 -22.02 2.15 -24.34
CA PHE A 944 -22.91 1.54 -23.36
C PHE A 944 -22.38 1.59 -21.92
N GLY A 945 -21.10 1.91 -21.71
CA GLY A 945 -20.49 2.02 -20.37
C GLY A 945 -20.26 0.67 -19.67
N GLU A 946 -20.44 -0.46 -20.37
CA GLU A 946 -20.23 -1.81 -19.86
C GLU A 946 -19.10 -2.54 -20.60
N SER A 947 -18.45 -3.49 -19.91
CA SER A 947 -17.41 -4.34 -20.51
C SER A 947 -18.03 -5.46 -21.33
N LEU A 948 -17.56 -5.63 -22.57
CA LEU A 948 -18.02 -6.66 -23.50
C LEU A 948 -16.98 -7.79 -23.60
N PRO A 949 -17.38 -9.05 -23.89
CA PRO A 949 -16.45 -10.17 -24.04
C PRO A 949 -15.40 -9.95 -25.16
N SER A 950 -14.19 -10.47 -24.99
CA SER A 950 -13.14 -10.41 -26.03
C SER A 950 -13.47 -11.22 -27.29
N THR A 951 -14.39 -12.17 -27.18
CA THR A 951 -14.92 -13.01 -28.26
C THR A 951 -16.19 -12.45 -28.90
N LEU A 952 -16.52 -11.17 -28.67
CA LEU A 952 -17.80 -10.56 -29.08
C LEU A 952 -18.18 -10.82 -30.55
N THR A 953 -17.29 -10.50 -31.49
CA THR A 953 -17.53 -10.69 -32.94
C THR A 953 -17.44 -12.15 -33.40
N PHE A 954 -16.94 -13.05 -32.55
CA PHE A 954 -16.94 -14.50 -32.80
C PHE A 954 -18.23 -15.16 -32.32
N ASN A 955 -18.72 -14.75 -31.14
CA ASN A 955 -19.95 -15.26 -30.55
C ASN A 955 -21.20 -14.67 -31.22
N TYR A 956 -21.10 -13.43 -31.71
CA TYR A 956 -22.16 -12.70 -32.39
C TYR A 956 -21.65 -12.23 -33.75
N PRO A 957 -21.64 -13.12 -34.75
CA PRO A 957 -20.82 -12.95 -35.94
C PRO A 957 -21.36 -11.99 -36.99
N ASN A 958 -22.50 -11.33 -36.74
CA ASN A 958 -23.09 -10.32 -37.63
C ASN A 958 -23.80 -9.22 -36.83
N VAL A 959 -24.23 -8.16 -37.52
CA VAL A 959 -24.84 -6.99 -36.88
C VAL A 959 -26.15 -7.34 -36.17
N ALA A 960 -26.97 -8.22 -36.74
CA ALA A 960 -28.23 -8.66 -36.12
C ALA A 960 -27.99 -9.38 -34.78
N ALA A 961 -27.13 -10.41 -34.79
CA ALA A 961 -26.80 -11.18 -33.58
C ALA A 961 -26.16 -10.32 -32.49
N LEU A 962 -25.32 -9.35 -32.89
CA LEU A 962 -24.68 -8.43 -31.95
C LEU A 962 -25.68 -7.42 -31.37
N THR A 963 -26.65 -6.97 -32.16
CA THR A 963 -27.74 -6.09 -31.72
C THR A 963 -28.63 -6.80 -30.70
N ASP A 964 -29.00 -8.06 -30.95
CA ASP A 964 -29.82 -8.84 -30.03
C ASP A 964 -29.10 -9.12 -28.71
N TYR A 965 -27.79 -9.40 -28.77
CA TYR A 965 -26.97 -9.52 -27.56
C TYR A 965 -26.96 -8.25 -26.73
N LEU A 966 -26.75 -7.08 -27.35
CA LEU A 966 -26.76 -5.80 -26.66
C LEU A 966 -28.14 -5.49 -26.06
N ALA A 967 -29.22 -5.78 -26.79
CA ALA A 967 -30.59 -5.60 -26.29
C ALA A 967 -30.88 -6.47 -25.05
N GLN A 968 -30.52 -7.76 -25.09
CA GLN A 968 -30.90 -8.72 -24.04
C GLN A 968 -29.96 -8.73 -22.84
N ARG A 969 -28.64 -8.62 -23.07
CA ARG A 969 -27.62 -8.86 -22.03
C ARG A 969 -27.05 -7.57 -21.44
N VAL A 970 -26.96 -6.51 -22.24
CA VAL A 970 -26.42 -5.21 -21.81
C VAL A 970 -27.55 -4.28 -21.39
N LEU A 971 -28.56 -4.11 -22.25
CA LEU A 971 -29.70 -3.21 -21.99
C LEU A 971 -30.85 -3.88 -21.22
N ARG A 972 -30.81 -5.21 -21.08
CA ARG A 972 -31.80 -6.04 -20.35
C ARG A 972 -33.26 -5.78 -20.76
N TRP A 973 -33.51 -5.59 -22.05
CA TRP A 973 -34.88 -5.45 -22.56
C TRP A 973 -35.63 -6.78 -22.41
N GLU A 974 -36.68 -6.79 -21.58
CA GLU A 974 -37.62 -7.91 -21.51
C GLU A 974 -38.42 -7.98 -22.81
N GLN A 975 -38.55 -9.17 -23.40
CA GLN A 975 -39.42 -9.32 -24.57
C GLN A 975 -40.89 -9.14 -24.15
N PRO A 976 -41.72 -8.47 -24.98
CA PRO A 976 -43.16 -8.55 -24.81
C PRO A 976 -43.60 -10.01 -24.97
N GLU A 977 -44.38 -10.54 -24.02
CA GLU A 977 -45.08 -11.82 -24.19
C GLU A 977 -45.83 -11.83 -25.52
N PRO A 978 -45.79 -12.93 -26.31
CA PRO A 978 -46.60 -13.04 -27.50
C PRO A 978 -48.08 -12.98 -27.11
N ALA A 979 -48.79 -11.98 -27.62
CA ALA A 979 -50.24 -11.90 -27.53
C ALA A 979 -50.87 -13.20 -28.06
N ALA A 980 -51.72 -13.80 -27.23
CA ALA A 980 -52.47 -15.01 -27.54
C ALA A 980 -53.24 -14.87 -28.86
N ALA A 981 -52.78 -15.56 -29.90
CA ALA A 981 -53.52 -15.78 -31.14
C ALA A 981 -54.06 -17.21 -31.15
N THR A 982 -55.37 -17.28 -30.90
CA THR A 982 -56.33 -18.37 -31.17
C THR A 982 -55.87 -19.49 -32.08
N ALA A 983 -55.90 -20.72 -31.55
CA ALA A 983 -55.82 -21.96 -32.31
C ALA A 983 -57.06 -22.17 -33.21
N THR A 984 -56.83 -22.60 -34.45
CA THR A 984 -57.75 -23.46 -35.22
C THR A 984 -56.90 -24.42 -36.06
N PRO A 985 -57.24 -25.73 -36.13
CA PRO A 985 -56.29 -26.77 -36.52
C PRO A 985 -56.34 -27.11 -38.01
N ALA A 986 -55.18 -27.43 -38.61
CA ALA A 986 -55.08 -28.31 -39.78
C ALA A 986 -53.69 -28.96 -39.87
N ASN A 987 -53.71 -30.28 -40.08
CA ASN A 987 -52.60 -31.25 -40.09
C ASN A 987 -51.45 -30.96 -41.07
N GLY A 988 -50.24 -31.41 -40.70
CA GLY A 988 -49.21 -31.79 -41.68
C GLY A 988 -47.74 -31.84 -41.22
N SER A 989 -47.39 -32.79 -40.34
CA SER A 989 -46.10 -33.53 -40.28
C SER A 989 -44.77 -32.80 -40.58
N ALA A 990 -43.90 -32.62 -39.56
CA ALA A 990 -42.68 -33.43 -39.37
C ALA A 990 -41.80 -32.91 -38.21
N ALA A 991 -41.89 -33.63 -37.09
CA ALA A 991 -40.87 -33.95 -36.08
C ALA A 991 -39.79 -32.94 -35.67
N ALA A 992 -39.98 -32.38 -34.47
CA ALA A 992 -38.94 -32.20 -33.45
C ALA A 992 -39.51 -32.68 -32.10
N PRO A 993 -38.75 -33.32 -31.21
CA PRO A 993 -39.08 -33.35 -29.79
C PRO A 993 -38.29 -32.28 -29.04
N ALA A 994 -39.01 -31.66 -28.12
CA ALA A 994 -38.61 -30.55 -27.28
C ALA A 994 -37.68 -30.97 -26.13
N ASN A 995 -36.94 -29.97 -25.64
CA ASN A 995 -36.44 -29.90 -24.27
C ASN A 995 -37.61 -29.88 -23.28
N GLU A 996 -37.57 -30.75 -22.28
CA GLU A 996 -38.09 -30.44 -20.95
C GLU A 996 -36.92 -30.01 -20.06
N ALA A 997 -37.18 -28.98 -19.26
CA ALA A 997 -36.25 -28.41 -18.31
C ALA A 997 -36.11 -29.30 -17.07
N GLY A 998 -34.87 -29.45 -16.60
CA GLY A 998 -34.53 -29.99 -15.29
C GLY A 998 -33.10 -29.59 -14.97
N GLN A 999 -32.93 -28.70 -13.99
CA GLN A 999 -31.64 -28.34 -13.40
C GLN A 999 -31.03 -29.58 -12.76
N ASP A 1000 -29.78 -29.90 -13.08
CA ASP A 1000 -28.88 -30.65 -12.21
C ASP A 1000 -27.43 -30.18 -12.49
N ASP A 1001 -26.74 -29.83 -11.42
CA ASP A 1001 -25.33 -29.40 -11.37
C ASP A 1001 -24.42 -30.54 -11.83
N PHE A 1002 -23.61 -30.33 -12.88
CA PHE A 1002 -22.51 -31.21 -13.22
C PHE A 1002 -21.26 -30.82 -12.42
N SER A 1003 -20.61 -31.81 -11.82
CA SER A 1003 -19.35 -31.63 -11.09
C SER A 1003 -18.19 -31.29 -12.05
N GLU A 1004 -17.18 -30.54 -11.57
CA GLU A 1004 -16.00 -30.15 -12.37
C GLU A 1004 -15.26 -31.36 -12.99
N GLU A 1005 -15.33 -32.54 -12.36
CA GLU A 1005 -14.71 -33.76 -12.88
C GLU A 1005 -15.47 -34.35 -14.10
N GLU A 1006 -16.78 -34.17 -14.18
CA GLU A 1006 -17.59 -34.60 -15.34
C GLU A 1006 -17.40 -33.67 -16.55
N LEU A 1007 -17.17 -32.38 -16.31
CA LEU A 1007 -16.87 -31.40 -17.35
C LEU A 1007 -15.49 -31.65 -17.99
N VAL A 1008 -14.51 -32.09 -17.19
CA VAL A 1008 -13.15 -32.44 -17.66
C VAL A 1008 -13.17 -33.74 -18.49
N ALA A 1009 -14.00 -34.73 -18.13
CA ALA A 1009 -14.18 -35.95 -18.91
C ALA A 1009 -14.84 -35.70 -20.28
N MET A 1010 -15.80 -34.75 -20.36
CA MET A 1010 -16.45 -34.37 -21.62
C MET A 1010 -15.55 -33.56 -22.56
N LEU A 1011 -14.64 -32.75 -22.02
CA LEU A 1011 -13.62 -32.01 -22.78
C LEU A 1011 -12.52 -32.93 -23.31
N ALA A 1012 -12.13 -33.97 -22.56
CA ALA A 1012 -11.18 -34.98 -23.02
C ALA A 1012 -11.75 -35.84 -24.17
N ALA A 1013 -13.06 -36.10 -24.20
CA ALA A 1013 -13.72 -36.86 -25.28
C ALA A 1013 -13.87 -36.07 -26.60
N LYS A 1014 -13.87 -34.72 -26.54
CA LYS A 1014 -13.94 -33.87 -27.75
C LYS A 1014 -12.57 -33.57 -28.38
N LEU A 1015 -11.46 -33.79 -27.67
CA LEU A 1015 -10.10 -33.61 -28.19
C LEU A 1015 -9.50 -34.88 -28.84
N GLN A 1016 -10.23 -36.00 -28.91
CA GLN A 1016 -9.80 -37.22 -29.63
C GLN A 1016 -10.51 -37.44 -30.99
N LYS A 1017 -11.20 -36.43 -31.54
CA LYS A 1017 -11.76 -36.46 -32.91
C LYS A 1017 -11.43 -35.18 -33.72
N ALA A 1018 -10.20 -34.70 -33.61
CA ALA A 1018 -9.58 -33.76 -34.55
C ALA A 1018 -8.27 -34.36 -35.07
#